data_AF-A0A6M6BFD1-F1
#
_entry.id   AF-A0A6M6BFD1-F1
#
_cell.length_a   1.000
_cell.length_b   1.000
_cell.length_c   1.000
_cell.angle_alpha   90.00
_cell.angle_beta   90.00
_cell.angle_gamma   90.00
#
_symmetry.space_group_name_H-M   'P 1'
#
loop_
_entity.id
_entity.type
_entity.pdbx_description
1 polymer ?
#
loop_
_entity_poly.entity_id
_entity_poly.type
_entity_poly.pdbx_seq_one_letter_code
_entity_poly.pdbx_strand_id
1 'polypeptide(L)'
;MNLSDLLRLLARKWPLLVLVPLVLSASTYYFARKLPKVYASDTTIYTGIASGYSLTGNAEADYNKTSNAFDNLVNLITSRSTKEEVIYQLLATHIWQASQQPSLLSVPPYDALRESVPTKLRQELTGPTKEATLENVRRYAQANNTNTLYKLLNSTNATYSIDALTQLTAARIGSSDLIKLQFESYNPELCRSTLAFATNVFLEQSKNLREGQTSSVIAYYEEELKQAKARLAKAEGENLAFNRDNNIINYDEQSKNIATEKEALATELSHVSQQYAGAQAALRAINAKLGGRQVALVAGNGDVIKQRQKLARLNAAIADQQLYSQQQEPGSATKVKQLQAEADKTAQAIQANVDNYYAHSNSTEGVPNQDLLSEWVQDMVQVESSRAKLEVMTRRKQEFEREYQRMAPLGATLKRIGREIELAEQNYLTVLNSLNASKASQQNTQLTANLKIIDPPNLPARPKTSKLMLLVLLSGVGGFVFVTGLVIGLGMLDKSLRNPTVAARRIGLPVAGMMLDTHASPKLLQASQQRSLDQLVRHILLKANSTPITSPFVVGVFSVQRQEGKTTLCQALAQRCHEMGVQTLALYPDGNENDETLEAPTLFYPSEAAAVQGWPLDQLIQHAVPKRMTELSAPNVQVVLIEFPALREEALPVGVLRQLNLVFLTVPATRAWRMTDHETVERLRASTTAPVEVVLSGVALHDGEEALS
;
A
#
# COMPACT_ATOMS: atom_id res chain seq x y z
N MET A 1 -44.91 -27.95 -16.78
CA MET A 1 -45.23 -26.77 -17.61
C MET A 1 -44.22 -26.78 -18.76
N ASN A 2 -44.67 -26.81 -20.00
CA ASN A 2 -43.76 -26.83 -21.15
C ASN A 2 -43.20 -25.42 -21.40
N LEU A 3 -42.10 -25.31 -22.16
CA LEU A 3 -41.48 -24.01 -22.49
C LEU A 3 -42.46 -23.08 -23.23
N SER A 4 -43.35 -23.65 -24.05
CA SER A 4 -44.47 -22.95 -24.70
C SER A 4 -45.43 -22.30 -23.70
N ASP A 5 -45.74 -23.00 -22.61
CA ASP A 5 -46.70 -22.55 -21.60
C ASP A 5 -46.11 -21.41 -20.77
N LEU A 6 -44.81 -21.48 -20.49
CA LEU A 6 -44.04 -20.41 -19.84
C LEU A 6 -44.04 -19.12 -20.65
N LEU A 7 -43.71 -19.21 -21.95
CA LEU A 7 -43.67 -18.05 -22.84
C LEU A 7 -45.06 -17.40 -22.98
N ARG A 8 -46.12 -18.21 -23.09
CA ARG A 8 -47.50 -17.72 -23.15
C ARG A 8 -47.94 -17.05 -21.84
N LEU A 9 -47.59 -17.64 -20.70
CA LEU A 9 -47.92 -17.08 -19.38
C LEU A 9 -47.22 -15.74 -19.15
N LEU A 10 -45.95 -15.61 -19.57
CA LEU A 10 -45.21 -14.35 -19.53
C LEU A 10 -45.81 -13.32 -20.50
N ALA A 11 -46.19 -13.71 -21.72
CA ALA A 11 -46.87 -12.84 -22.67
C ALA A 11 -48.22 -12.34 -22.14
N ARG A 12 -48.98 -13.18 -21.44
CA ARG A 12 -50.26 -12.80 -20.81
C ARG A 12 -50.07 -11.78 -19.68
N LYS A 13 -48.96 -11.87 -18.94
CA LYS A 13 -48.64 -10.97 -17.82
C LYS A 13 -47.61 -9.91 -18.21
N TRP A 14 -47.41 -9.66 -19.52
CA TRP A 14 -46.46 -8.66 -20.00
C TRP A 14 -46.65 -7.25 -19.42
N PRO A 15 -47.89 -6.76 -19.11
CA PRO A 15 -48.04 -5.43 -18.52
C PRO A 15 -47.38 -5.36 -17.14
N LEU A 16 -47.42 -6.44 -16.35
CA LEU A 16 -46.75 -6.51 -15.04
C LEU A 16 -45.22 -6.55 -15.18
N LEU A 17 -44.73 -7.26 -16.19
CA LEU A 17 -43.29 -7.37 -16.49
C LEU A 17 -42.68 -6.03 -16.90
N VAL A 18 -43.46 -5.10 -17.44
CA VAL A 18 -42.99 -3.76 -17.81
C VAL A 18 -43.29 -2.74 -16.72
N LEU A 19 -44.51 -2.74 -16.18
CA LEU A 19 -44.97 -1.73 -15.23
C LEU A 19 -44.20 -1.80 -13.91
N VAL A 20 -43.93 -2.98 -13.37
CA VAL A 20 -43.24 -3.11 -12.08
C VAL A 20 -41.79 -2.64 -12.14
N PRO A 21 -40.94 -3.06 -13.10
CA PRO A 21 -39.60 -2.50 -13.27
C PRO A 21 -39.59 -0.99 -13.49
N LEU A 22 -40.56 -0.47 -14.23
CA LEU A 22 -40.67 0.97 -14.50
C LEU A 22 -41.02 1.75 -13.23
N VAL A 23 -41.98 1.26 -12.43
CA VAL A 23 -42.34 1.86 -11.14
C VAL A 23 -41.17 1.79 -10.15
N LEU A 24 -40.47 0.66 -10.07
CA LEU A 24 -39.28 0.52 -9.22
C LEU A 24 -38.15 1.45 -9.65
N SER A 25 -37.91 1.58 -10.95
CA SER A 25 -36.92 2.51 -11.51
C SER A 25 -37.27 3.96 -11.22
N ALA A 26 -38.54 4.34 -11.41
CA ALA A 26 -39.04 5.69 -11.12
C ALA A 26 -39.00 6.02 -9.63
N SER A 27 -39.36 5.06 -8.77
CA SER A 27 -39.29 5.19 -7.31
C SER A 27 -37.83 5.33 -6.85
N THR A 28 -36.94 4.47 -7.35
CA THR A 28 -35.50 4.54 -7.07
C THR A 28 -34.92 5.88 -7.51
N TYR A 29 -35.30 6.40 -8.69
CA TYR A 29 -34.91 7.74 -9.12
C TYR A 29 -35.42 8.83 -8.17
N TYR A 30 -36.70 8.76 -7.77
CA TYR A 30 -37.34 9.74 -6.89
C TYR A 30 -36.70 9.80 -5.50
N PHE A 31 -36.26 8.67 -4.95
CA PHE A 31 -35.59 8.61 -3.65
C PHE A 31 -34.08 8.86 -3.77
N ALA A 32 -33.39 8.25 -4.74
CA ALA A 32 -31.95 8.38 -4.91
C ALA A 32 -31.51 9.80 -5.30
N ARG A 33 -32.39 10.60 -5.94
CA ARG A 33 -32.09 12.02 -6.22
C ARG A 33 -31.91 12.88 -4.95
N LYS A 34 -32.39 12.41 -3.79
CA LYS A 34 -32.22 13.06 -2.48
C LYS A 34 -30.95 12.64 -1.75
N LEU A 35 -30.17 11.69 -2.29
CA LEU A 35 -28.90 11.29 -1.68
C LEU A 35 -27.91 12.47 -1.66
N PRO A 36 -27.09 12.58 -0.61
CA PRO A 36 -26.10 13.65 -0.50
C PRO A 36 -25.14 13.59 -1.68
N LYS A 37 -24.94 14.75 -2.31
CA LYS A 37 -24.02 14.89 -3.44
C LYS A 37 -22.60 14.91 -2.91
N VAL A 38 -21.71 14.14 -3.55
CA VAL A 38 -20.28 14.13 -3.25
C VAL A 38 -19.57 14.96 -4.31
N TYR A 39 -18.68 15.83 -3.89
CA TYR A 39 -17.83 16.66 -4.72
C TYR A 39 -16.38 16.21 -4.54
N ALA A 40 -15.56 16.38 -5.57
CA ALA A 40 -14.14 16.04 -5.53
C ALA A 40 -13.34 17.25 -6.01
N SER A 41 -12.36 17.67 -5.21
CA SER A 41 -11.36 18.68 -5.62
C SER A 41 -10.02 17.97 -5.81
N ASP A 42 -9.24 18.44 -6.77
CA ASP A 42 -7.92 17.91 -7.05
C ASP A 42 -6.86 19.01 -7.21
N THR A 43 -5.61 18.66 -6.89
CA THR A 43 -4.44 19.54 -7.01
C THR A 43 -3.22 18.72 -7.40
N THR A 44 -2.35 19.32 -8.20
CA THR A 44 -1.13 18.68 -8.72
C THR A 44 0.09 19.39 -8.18
N ILE A 45 1.02 18.63 -7.60
CA ILE A 45 2.28 19.13 -7.04
C ILE A 45 3.44 18.52 -7.81
N TYR A 46 4.34 19.37 -8.31
CA TYR A 46 5.62 18.98 -8.88
C TYR A 46 6.64 18.76 -7.77
N THR A 47 7.30 17.60 -7.80
CA THR A 47 8.19 17.15 -6.73
C THR A 47 9.67 17.14 -7.10
N GLY A 48 10.01 17.02 -8.39
CA GLY A 48 11.40 16.95 -8.88
C GLY A 48 12.18 15.69 -8.48
N ILE A 49 11.50 14.68 -7.91
CA ILE A 49 12.12 13.46 -7.35
C ILE A 49 12.62 12.53 -8.47
N ALA A 50 11.77 12.22 -9.45
CA ALA A 50 12.10 11.31 -10.54
C ALA A 50 13.22 11.83 -11.45
N SER A 51 13.31 13.15 -11.66
CA SER A 51 14.37 13.78 -12.45
C SER A 51 15.67 14.05 -11.67
N GLY A 52 15.61 14.19 -10.34
CA GLY A 52 16.77 14.50 -9.50
C GLY A 52 17.69 13.32 -9.17
N TYR A 53 17.20 12.07 -9.18
CA TYR A 53 17.95 10.89 -8.74
C TYR A 53 18.70 10.13 -9.87
N SER A 54 18.54 10.49 -11.14
CA SER A 54 19.05 9.71 -12.29
C SER A 54 20.51 9.98 -12.70
N LEU A 55 21.34 10.52 -11.80
CA LEU A 55 22.73 10.91 -12.12
C LEU A 55 23.78 9.81 -11.85
N THR A 56 23.41 8.68 -11.24
CA THR A 56 24.36 7.69 -10.70
C THR A 56 24.51 6.37 -11.47
N GLY A 57 23.90 6.23 -12.64
CA GLY A 57 24.21 5.13 -13.58
C GLY A 57 23.69 3.73 -13.20
N ASN A 58 23.02 3.56 -12.05
CA ASN A 58 22.42 2.29 -11.62
C ASN A 58 20.88 2.39 -11.61
N ALA A 59 20.26 2.10 -12.76
CA ALA A 59 18.83 2.31 -12.99
C ALA A 59 17.89 1.62 -11.97
N GLU A 60 18.24 0.43 -11.47
CA GLU A 60 17.41 -0.32 -10.53
C GLU A 60 17.45 0.26 -9.10
N ALA A 61 18.64 0.66 -8.64
CA ALA A 61 18.81 1.33 -7.35
C ALA A 61 18.16 2.73 -7.36
N ASP A 62 18.21 3.43 -8.50
CA ASP A 62 17.61 4.75 -8.67
C ASP A 62 16.07 4.67 -8.71
N TYR A 63 15.48 3.60 -9.27
CA TYR A 63 14.03 3.38 -9.24
C TYR A 63 13.52 3.15 -7.80
N ASN A 64 14.17 2.28 -7.02
CA ASN A 64 13.76 1.99 -5.65
C ASN A 64 13.87 3.23 -4.75
N LYS A 65 14.94 4.01 -4.87
CA LYS A 65 15.08 5.29 -4.14
C LYS A 65 13.99 6.29 -4.51
N THR A 66 13.67 6.39 -5.81
CA THR A 66 12.60 7.25 -6.31
C THR A 66 11.24 6.80 -5.75
N SER A 67 10.91 5.51 -5.81
CA SER A 67 9.65 4.97 -5.28
C SER A 67 9.52 5.23 -3.78
N ASN A 68 10.56 4.92 -3.00
CA ASN A 68 10.57 5.17 -1.56
C ASN A 68 10.38 6.65 -1.23
N ALA A 69 10.95 7.56 -2.03
CA ALA A 69 10.75 9.00 -1.84
C ALA A 69 9.29 9.41 -2.09
N PHE A 70 8.62 8.85 -3.10
CA PHE A 70 7.19 9.07 -3.33
C PHE A 70 6.33 8.49 -2.21
N ASP A 71 6.62 7.27 -1.75
CA ASP A 71 5.89 6.64 -0.64
C ASP A 71 6.01 7.46 0.65
N ASN A 72 7.19 8.03 0.93
CA ASN A 72 7.39 8.94 2.05
C ASN A 72 6.53 10.21 1.93
N LEU A 73 6.40 10.79 0.73
CA LEU A 73 5.52 11.95 0.53
C LEU A 73 4.05 11.58 0.72
N VAL A 74 3.61 10.44 0.18
CA VAL A 74 2.23 9.96 0.33
C VAL A 74 1.91 9.70 1.81
N ASN A 75 2.81 9.04 2.53
CA ASN A 75 2.69 8.80 3.97
C ASN A 75 2.68 10.11 4.78
N LEU A 76 3.49 11.10 4.39
CA LEU A 76 3.47 12.42 5.03
C LEU A 76 2.12 13.14 4.82
N ILE A 77 1.61 13.17 3.58
CA ILE A 77 0.32 13.80 3.25
C ILE A 77 -0.84 13.11 4.00
N THR A 78 -0.82 11.78 4.07
CA THR A 78 -1.91 10.99 4.66
C THR A 78 -1.75 10.74 6.16
N SER A 79 -0.65 11.21 6.75
CA SER A 79 -0.33 11.03 8.17
C SER A 79 -1.40 11.63 9.08
N ARG A 80 -1.53 11.05 10.28
CA ARG A 80 -2.44 11.57 11.30
C ARG A 80 -2.12 13.02 11.67
N SER A 81 -0.85 13.36 11.87
CA SER A 81 -0.42 14.72 12.22
C SER A 81 -0.80 15.75 11.15
N THR A 82 -0.67 15.40 9.86
CA THR A 82 -1.13 16.27 8.77
C THR A 82 -2.64 16.46 8.83
N LYS A 83 -3.39 15.38 9.02
CA LYS A 83 -4.85 15.44 9.13
C LYS A 83 -5.32 16.29 10.31
N GLU A 84 -4.72 16.12 11.47
CA GLU A 84 -5.04 16.92 12.67
C GLU A 84 -4.77 18.41 12.42
N GLU A 85 -3.62 18.75 11.84
CA GLU A 85 -3.29 20.15 11.53
C GLU A 85 -4.23 20.76 10.49
N VAL A 86 -4.62 20.00 9.45
CA VAL A 86 -5.64 20.44 8.48
C VAL A 86 -6.98 20.71 9.17
N ILE A 87 -7.41 19.85 10.10
CA ILE A 87 -8.63 20.06 10.88
C ILE A 87 -8.51 21.31 11.75
N TYR A 88 -7.36 21.56 12.38
CA TYR A 88 -7.13 22.77 13.16
C TYR A 88 -7.23 24.02 12.29
N GLN A 89 -6.64 24.00 11.09
CA GLN A 89 -6.76 25.12 10.14
C GLN A 89 -8.20 25.33 9.67
N LEU A 90 -8.95 24.26 9.39
CA LEU A 90 -10.37 24.34 9.04
C LEU A 90 -11.21 24.92 10.18
N LEU A 91 -11.08 24.37 11.40
CA LEU A 91 -11.77 24.84 12.59
C LEU A 91 -11.46 26.31 12.88
N ALA A 92 -10.18 26.68 12.89
CA ALA A 92 -9.76 28.05 13.15
C ALA A 92 -10.29 29.03 12.09
N THR A 93 -10.26 28.62 10.80
CA THR A 93 -10.82 29.43 9.71
C THR A 93 -12.32 29.65 9.91
N HIS A 94 -13.08 28.59 10.15
CA HIS A 94 -14.54 28.70 10.28
C HIS A 94 -14.97 29.40 11.58
N ILE A 95 -14.27 29.18 12.70
CA ILE A 95 -14.50 29.91 13.95
C ILE A 95 -14.23 31.40 13.77
N TRP A 96 -13.10 31.76 13.16
CA TRP A 96 -12.73 33.14 12.89
C TRP A 96 -13.75 33.83 11.96
N GLN A 97 -14.10 33.20 10.84
CA GLN A 97 -15.10 33.72 9.90
C GLN A 97 -16.47 33.90 10.56
N ALA A 98 -16.93 32.91 11.34
CA ALA A 98 -18.19 33.00 12.07
C ALA A 98 -18.18 34.11 13.15
N SER A 99 -17.03 34.43 13.72
CA SER A 99 -16.90 35.55 14.68
C SER A 99 -17.02 36.92 14.01
N GLN A 100 -16.53 37.05 12.77
CA GLN A 100 -16.62 38.29 11.98
C GLN A 100 -18.00 38.48 11.35
N GLN A 101 -18.64 37.38 10.94
CA GLN A 101 -19.97 37.37 10.32
C GLN A 101 -20.85 36.30 10.96
N PRO A 102 -21.57 36.63 12.05
CA PRO A 102 -22.42 35.67 12.77
C PRO A 102 -23.51 35.01 11.90
N SER A 103 -23.93 35.66 10.80
CA SER A 103 -24.90 35.12 9.84
C SER A 103 -24.43 33.83 9.15
N LEU A 104 -23.11 33.61 9.02
CA LEU A 104 -22.55 32.41 8.39
C LEU A 104 -22.92 31.11 9.14
N LEU A 105 -23.18 31.19 10.46
CA LEU A 105 -23.59 30.05 11.27
C LEU A 105 -24.98 29.51 10.93
N SER A 106 -25.75 30.24 10.13
CA SER A 106 -27.07 29.82 9.64
C SER A 106 -27.03 29.18 8.25
N VAL A 107 -25.85 29.11 7.64
CA VAL A 107 -25.64 28.58 6.28
C VAL A 107 -25.18 27.11 6.38
N PRO A 108 -25.66 26.21 5.48
CA PRO A 108 -25.36 24.77 5.55
C PRO A 108 -23.89 24.32 5.74
N PRO A 109 -22.86 25.00 5.19
CA PRO A 109 -21.47 24.63 5.41
C PRO A 109 -21.04 24.72 6.90
N TYR A 110 -21.69 25.56 7.69
CA TYR A 110 -21.37 25.81 9.10
C TYR A 110 -22.27 25.05 10.07
N ASP A 111 -23.24 24.26 9.59
CA ASP A 111 -24.10 23.42 10.45
C ASP A 111 -23.26 22.49 11.32
N ALA A 112 -22.27 21.83 10.71
CA ALA A 112 -21.33 20.97 11.41
C ALA A 112 -20.57 21.72 12.51
N LEU A 113 -20.20 23.00 12.30
CA LEU A 113 -19.51 23.80 13.32
C LEU A 113 -20.45 24.15 14.48
N ARG A 114 -21.68 24.56 14.15
CA ARG A 114 -22.70 24.95 15.13
C ARG A 114 -23.11 23.78 16.03
N GLU A 115 -23.21 22.58 15.47
CA GLU A 115 -23.56 21.37 16.21
C GLU A 115 -22.40 20.81 17.03
N SER A 116 -21.18 20.84 16.50
CA SER A 116 -20.02 20.20 17.14
C SER A 116 -19.26 21.07 18.14
N VAL A 117 -19.28 22.40 18.00
CA VAL A 117 -18.51 23.31 18.86
C VAL A 117 -19.45 24.29 19.58
N PRO A 118 -19.63 24.15 20.91
CA PRO A 118 -20.50 25.04 21.68
C PRO A 118 -20.10 26.51 21.57
N THR A 119 -21.08 27.42 21.65
CA THR A 119 -20.85 28.88 21.53
C THR A 119 -19.81 29.42 22.50
N LYS A 120 -19.85 28.99 23.77
CA LYS A 120 -18.87 29.41 24.79
C LYS A 120 -17.44 29.02 24.37
N LEU A 121 -17.26 27.81 23.87
CA LEU A 121 -15.96 27.31 23.43
C LEU A 121 -15.47 28.05 22.18
N ARG A 122 -16.36 28.37 21.23
CA ARG A 122 -15.98 29.18 20.05
C ARG A 122 -15.44 30.54 20.45
N GLN A 123 -16.10 31.23 21.38
CA GLN A 123 -15.67 32.54 21.87
C GLN A 123 -14.32 32.48 22.60
N GLU A 124 -14.06 31.41 23.35
CA GLU A 124 -12.78 31.19 24.05
C GLU A 124 -11.62 30.97 23.07
N LEU A 125 -11.88 30.29 21.94
CA LEU A 125 -10.86 29.95 20.96
C LEU A 125 -10.56 31.11 19.99
N THR A 126 -11.51 32.02 19.75
CA THR A 126 -11.35 33.19 18.86
C THR A 126 -10.26 34.13 19.39
N GLY A 127 -9.13 34.20 18.69
CA GLY A 127 -8.07 35.19 18.93
C GLY A 127 -8.27 36.49 18.13
N PRO A 128 -7.38 37.48 18.20
CA PRO A 128 -7.49 38.73 17.43
C PRO A 128 -7.19 38.57 15.92
N THR A 129 -6.57 37.46 15.52
CA THR A 129 -6.28 37.11 14.13
C THR A 129 -6.63 35.65 13.87
N LYS A 130 -6.67 35.25 12.59
CA LYS A 130 -6.87 33.87 12.18
C LYS A 130 -5.77 32.95 12.74
N GLU A 131 -4.53 33.41 12.70
CA GLU A 131 -3.34 32.69 13.15
C GLU A 131 -3.35 32.51 14.68
N ALA A 132 -3.76 33.55 15.42
CA ALA A 132 -3.93 33.45 16.87
C ALA A 132 -5.06 32.47 17.24
N THR A 133 -6.14 32.46 16.45
CA THR A 133 -7.24 31.48 16.61
C THR A 133 -6.76 30.06 16.34
N LEU A 134 -5.91 29.86 15.33
CA LEU A 134 -5.31 28.55 15.04
C LEU A 134 -4.46 28.05 16.20
N GLU A 135 -3.62 28.90 16.77
CA GLU A 135 -2.77 28.52 17.90
C GLU A 135 -3.60 28.20 19.16
N ASN A 136 -4.68 28.95 19.41
CA ASN A 136 -5.62 28.62 20.49
C ASN A 136 -6.33 27.27 20.27
N VAL A 137 -6.80 27.00 19.05
CA VAL A 137 -7.42 25.71 18.67
C VAL A 137 -6.43 24.56 18.87
N ARG A 138 -5.19 24.72 18.39
CA ARG A 138 -4.12 23.71 18.52
C ARG A 138 -3.82 23.43 19.99
N ARG A 139 -3.60 24.49 20.79
CA ARG A 139 -3.31 24.37 22.23
C ARG A 139 -4.44 23.71 22.99
N TYR A 140 -5.69 24.10 22.73
CA TYR A 140 -6.85 23.50 23.39
C TYR A 140 -7.01 22.03 23.01
N ALA A 141 -6.90 21.68 21.73
CA ALA A 141 -7.03 20.31 21.26
C ALA A 141 -5.94 19.38 21.85
N GLN A 142 -4.71 19.87 21.98
CA GLN A 142 -3.56 19.12 22.50
C GLN A 142 -3.46 19.08 24.03
N ALA A 143 -4.21 19.91 24.76
CA ALA A 143 -4.07 20.02 26.22
C ALA A 143 -4.45 18.73 26.99
N ASN A 144 -5.47 17.99 26.53
CA ASN A 144 -5.94 16.77 27.21
C ASN A 144 -6.79 15.89 26.27
N ASN A 145 -6.61 14.57 26.30
CA ASN A 145 -7.36 13.59 25.50
C ASN A 145 -8.86 13.47 25.85
N THR A 146 -9.39 14.28 26.75
CA THR A 146 -10.82 14.27 27.15
C THR A 146 -11.59 15.51 26.72
N ASN A 147 -10.90 16.52 26.15
CA ASN A 147 -11.51 17.79 25.77
C ASN A 147 -12.45 17.64 24.55
N THR A 148 -13.33 18.63 24.36
CA THR A 148 -14.35 18.62 23.30
C THR A 148 -13.75 18.51 21.90
N LEU A 149 -12.67 19.24 21.61
CA LEU A 149 -12.03 19.21 20.29
C LEU A 149 -11.33 17.88 20.04
N TYR A 150 -10.65 17.30 21.03
CA TYR A 150 -10.05 15.97 20.92
C TYR A 150 -11.12 14.90 20.63
N LYS A 151 -12.25 14.93 21.33
CA LYS A 151 -13.39 14.03 21.06
C LYS A 151 -13.96 14.25 19.66
N LEU A 152 -14.07 15.50 19.21
CA LEU A 152 -14.52 15.86 17.87
C LEU A 152 -13.58 15.31 16.78
N LEU A 153 -12.27 15.49 16.95
CA LEU A 153 -11.25 14.98 16.02
C LEU A 153 -11.32 13.46 15.85
N ASN A 154 -11.62 12.73 16.93
CA ASN A 154 -11.73 11.26 16.93
C ASN A 154 -13.18 10.75 16.78
N SER A 155 -14.12 11.60 16.37
CA SER A 155 -15.53 11.23 16.14
C SER A 155 -15.81 10.85 14.68
N THR A 156 -17.05 10.49 14.38
CA THR A 156 -17.55 10.25 13.00
C THR A 156 -18.12 11.52 12.36
N ASN A 157 -17.70 12.70 12.82
CA ASN A 157 -18.14 13.98 12.25
C ASN A 157 -17.68 14.11 10.78
N ALA A 158 -18.55 14.53 9.87
CA ALA A 158 -18.26 14.58 8.44
C ALA A 158 -17.30 15.70 7.99
N THR A 159 -16.87 16.59 8.90
CA THR A 159 -16.10 17.80 8.57
C THR A 159 -14.83 17.95 9.40
N TYR A 160 -14.90 17.82 10.72
CA TYR A 160 -13.82 18.14 11.66
C TYR A 160 -13.26 16.91 12.37
N SER A 161 -13.29 15.76 11.71
CA SER A 161 -12.73 14.51 12.24
C SER A 161 -11.64 13.96 11.34
N ILE A 162 -10.77 13.13 11.92
CA ILE A 162 -9.76 12.37 11.17
C ILE A 162 -10.44 11.41 10.18
N ASP A 163 -11.61 10.88 10.53
CA ASP A 163 -12.41 10.01 9.66
C ASP A 163 -12.90 10.75 8.40
N ALA A 164 -13.28 12.02 8.52
CA ALA A 164 -13.64 12.86 7.37
C ALA A 164 -12.48 13.03 6.37
N LEU A 165 -11.23 13.06 6.86
CA LEU A 165 -10.03 13.16 6.04
C LEU A 165 -9.51 11.81 5.53
N THR A 166 -10.20 10.70 5.76
CA THR A 166 -9.86 9.40 5.12
C THR A 166 -10.00 9.44 3.60
N GLN A 167 -10.89 10.32 3.10
CA GLN A 167 -11.09 10.55 1.68
C GLN A 167 -9.98 11.40 1.03
N LEU A 168 -9.01 11.90 1.81
CA LEU A 168 -7.82 12.55 1.28
C LEU A 168 -6.86 11.49 0.75
N THR A 169 -6.67 11.49 -0.56
CA THR A 169 -5.81 10.54 -1.27
C THR A 169 -4.67 11.28 -1.96
N ALA A 170 -3.51 10.64 -2.02
CA ALA A 170 -2.34 11.16 -2.72
C ALA A 170 -1.73 10.02 -3.54
N ALA A 171 -1.46 10.27 -4.82
CA ALA A 171 -0.88 9.28 -5.72
C ALA A 171 0.04 9.93 -6.75
N ARG A 172 1.08 9.21 -7.14
CA ARG A 172 1.97 9.62 -8.23
C ARG A 172 1.25 9.50 -9.58
N ILE A 173 1.46 10.47 -10.47
CA ILE A 173 0.93 10.43 -11.84
C ILE A 173 1.94 9.66 -12.73
N GLY A 174 1.69 8.36 -12.95
CA GLY A 174 2.54 7.52 -13.79
C GLY A 174 4.00 7.48 -13.32
N SER A 175 4.96 7.60 -14.25
CA SER A 175 6.40 7.71 -13.96
C SER A 175 6.91 9.16 -13.89
N SER A 176 6.03 10.14 -13.69
CA SER A 176 6.39 11.56 -13.69
C SER A 176 6.89 12.06 -12.33
N ASP A 177 7.29 13.34 -12.29
CA ASP A 177 7.61 14.11 -11.08
C ASP A 177 6.37 14.65 -10.35
N LEU A 178 5.16 14.25 -10.75
CA LEU A 178 3.92 14.85 -10.27
C LEU A 178 3.21 13.93 -9.26
N ILE A 179 2.73 14.53 -8.18
CA ILE A 179 1.78 13.92 -7.24
C ILE A 179 0.43 14.62 -7.40
N LYS A 180 -0.63 13.83 -7.55
CA LYS A 180 -2.01 14.27 -7.51
C LYS A 180 -2.57 14.04 -6.11
N LEU A 181 -3.08 15.10 -5.48
CA LEU A 181 -3.87 14.99 -4.27
C LEU A 181 -5.34 15.19 -4.63
N GLN A 182 -6.21 14.39 -4.04
CA GLN A 182 -7.65 14.47 -4.25
C GLN A 182 -8.38 14.34 -2.92
N PHE A 183 -9.39 15.17 -2.72
CA PHE A 183 -10.23 15.14 -1.53
C PHE A 183 -11.72 15.21 -1.91
N GLU A 184 -12.53 14.40 -1.23
CA GLU A 184 -13.96 14.25 -1.49
C GLU A 184 -14.79 14.63 -0.27
N SER A 185 -15.82 15.46 -0.47
CA SER A 185 -16.72 15.90 0.59
C SER A 185 -18.10 16.26 0.05
N TYR A 186 -19.05 16.53 0.96
CA TYR A 186 -20.44 16.86 0.63
C TYR A 186 -20.62 18.31 0.15
N ASN A 187 -19.62 19.17 0.35
CA ASN A 187 -19.66 20.59 0.00
C ASN A 187 -18.46 20.97 -0.90
N PRO A 188 -18.68 21.67 -2.03
CA PRO A 188 -17.61 22.03 -2.97
C PRO A 188 -16.57 22.99 -2.38
N GLU A 189 -16.98 23.97 -1.57
CA GLU A 189 -16.05 24.90 -0.91
C GLU A 189 -15.23 24.21 0.17
N LEU A 190 -15.86 23.31 0.94
CA LEU A 190 -15.16 22.49 1.93
C LEU A 190 -14.12 21.61 1.24
N CYS A 191 -14.43 21.01 0.08
CA CYS A 191 -13.47 20.21 -0.68
C CYS A 191 -12.23 21.04 -1.03
N ARG A 192 -12.44 22.20 -1.64
CA ARG A 192 -11.36 23.09 -2.10
C ARG A 192 -10.52 23.62 -0.94
N SER A 193 -11.16 24.12 0.10
CA SER A 193 -10.47 24.70 1.27
C SER A 193 -9.69 23.66 2.05
N THR A 194 -10.28 22.49 2.30
CA THR A 194 -9.60 21.36 2.96
C THR A 194 -8.38 20.91 2.17
N LEU A 195 -8.51 20.75 0.85
CA LEU A 195 -7.39 20.37 0.01
C LEU A 195 -6.31 21.45 -0.03
N ALA A 196 -6.69 22.73 -0.04
CA ALA A 196 -5.74 23.84 0.05
C ALA A 196 -4.96 23.85 1.36
N PHE A 197 -5.63 23.62 2.49
CA PHE A 197 -4.97 23.48 3.79
C PHE A 197 -4.07 22.24 3.82
N ALA A 198 -4.54 21.09 3.32
CA ALA A 198 -3.73 19.87 3.24
C ALA A 198 -2.46 20.07 2.41
N THR A 199 -2.57 20.74 1.26
CA THR A 199 -1.42 21.09 0.43
C THR A 199 -0.45 21.99 1.18
N ASN A 200 -0.93 23.06 1.83
CA ASN A 200 -0.06 24.00 2.54
C ASN A 200 0.64 23.35 3.75
N VAL A 201 -0.11 22.60 4.57
CA VAL A 201 0.44 21.85 5.71
C VAL A 201 1.50 20.85 5.23
N PHE A 202 1.23 20.13 4.15
CA PHE A 202 2.19 19.22 3.56
C PHE A 202 3.47 19.94 3.09
N LEU A 203 3.34 21.05 2.38
CA LEU A 203 4.48 21.84 1.91
C LEU A 203 5.34 22.34 3.08
N GLU A 204 4.70 22.83 4.15
CA GLU A 204 5.37 23.30 5.36
C GLU A 204 6.07 22.17 6.12
N GLN A 205 5.38 21.05 6.36
CA GLN A 205 5.97 19.89 7.02
C GLN A 205 7.11 19.28 6.20
N SER A 206 6.95 19.19 4.88
CA SER A 206 8.02 18.71 4.00
C SER A 206 9.23 19.64 4.00
N LYS A 207 9.02 20.96 4.11
CA LYS A 207 10.09 21.94 4.26
C LYS A 207 10.82 21.75 5.60
N ASN A 208 10.07 21.68 6.70
CA ASN A 208 10.63 21.52 8.05
C ASN A 208 11.42 20.21 8.21
N LEU A 209 10.92 19.10 7.67
CA LEU A 209 11.63 17.81 7.70
C LEU A 209 12.96 17.87 6.95
N ARG A 210 13.00 18.52 5.78
CA ARG A 210 14.21 18.63 4.96
C ARG A 210 15.24 19.62 5.55
N GLU A 211 14.78 20.73 6.11
CA GLU A 211 15.65 21.71 6.78
C GLU A 211 16.26 21.14 8.07
N GLY A 212 15.47 20.42 8.88
CA GLY A 212 15.92 19.84 10.16
C GLY A 212 16.97 18.74 10.02
N GLN A 213 16.84 17.86 9.01
CA GLN A 213 17.80 16.77 8.79
C GLN A 213 19.17 17.29 8.31
N THR A 214 19.17 18.31 7.46
CA THR A 214 20.42 18.79 6.84
C THR A 214 21.19 19.76 7.75
N SER A 215 20.48 20.59 8.52
CA SER A 215 21.12 21.54 9.43
C SER A 215 21.86 20.85 10.59
N SER A 216 21.33 19.75 11.12
CA SER A 216 21.96 19.02 12.24
C SER A 216 23.30 18.39 11.87
N VAL A 217 23.40 17.77 10.69
CA VAL A 217 24.62 17.14 10.19
C VAL A 217 25.70 18.19 9.89
N ILE A 218 25.31 19.33 9.31
CA ILE A 218 26.23 20.44 9.07
C ILE A 218 26.75 21.00 10.38
N ALA A 219 25.87 21.24 11.37
CA ALA A 219 26.29 21.75 12.68
C ALA A 219 27.27 20.80 13.39
N TYR A 220 27.05 19.48 13.28
CA TYR A 220 27.99 18.47 13.78
C TYR A 220 29.37 18.60 13.13
N TYR A 221 29.43 18.62 11.79
CA TYR A 221 30.71 18.73 11.09
C TYR A 221 31.38 20.10 11.24
N GLU A 222 30.63 21.18 11.45
CA GLU A 222 31.19 22.50 11.77
C GLU A 222 31.89 22.51 13.13
N GLU A 223 31.29 21.89 14.14
CA GLU A 223 31.92 21.77 15.47
C GLU A 223 33.12 20.81 15.44
N GLU A 224 33.01 19.65 14.78
CA GLU A 224 34.13 18.74 14.58
C GLU A 224 35.29 19.40 13.82
N LEU A 225 35.00 20.23 12.80
CA LEU A 225 36.02 20.94 12.03
C LEU A 225 36.77 21.93 12.91
N LYS A 226 36.04 22.64 13.78
CA LYS A 226 36.63 23.57 14.75
C LYS A 226 37.56 22.84 15.72
N GLN A 227 37.14 21.67 16.22
CA GLN A 227 37.98 20.84 17.10
C GLN A 227 39.21 20.30 16.36
N ALA A 228 39.05 19.79 15.14
CA ALA A 228 40.15 19.29 14.33
C ALA A 228 41.18 20.40 14.02
N LYS A 229 40.70 21.60 13.67
CA LYS A 229 41.56 22.77 13.44
C LYS A 229 42.32 23.18 14.71
N ALA A 230 41.66 23.17 15.86
CA ALA A 230 42.32 23.49 17.14
C ALA A 230 43.42 22.46 17.49
N ARG A 231 43.17 21.16 17.23
CA ARG A 231 44.19 20.11 17.43
C ARG A 231 45.38 20.27 16.48
N LEU A 232 45.14 20.57 15.20
CA LEU A 232 46.20 20.83 14.22
C LEU A 232 47.04 22.04 14.62
N ALA A 233 46.41 23.18 14.93
CA ALA A 233 47.11 24.39 15.35
C ALA A 233 47.94 24.18 16.63
N LYS A 234 47.46 23.32 17.55
CA LYS A 234 48.22 22.94 18.74
C LYS A 234 49.47 22.14 18.38
N ALA A 235 49.35 21.10 17.54
CA ALA A 235 50.49 20.28 17.12
C ALA A 235 51.52 21.09 16.31
N GLU A 236 51.07 21.96 15.42
CA GLU A 236 51.93 22.91 14.68
C GLU A 236 52.64 23.89 15.63
N GLY A 237 51.92 24.41 16.61
CA GLY A 237 52.47 25.28 17.66
C GLY A 237 53.52 24.58 18.51
N GLU A 238 53.28 23.33 18.91
CA GLU A 238 54.25 22.48 19.62
C GLU A 238 55.51 22.24 18.78
N ASN A 239 55.38 21.98 17.47
CA ASN A 239 56.52 21.83 16.57
C ASN A 239 57.33 23.12 16.45
N LEU A 240 56.66 24.25 16.27
CA LEU A 240 57.32 25.55 16.14
C LEU A 240 58.06 25.92 17.43
N ALA A 241 57.44 25.73 18.59
CA ALA A 241 58.07 25.93 19.88
C ALA A 241 59.27 24.98 20.09
N PHE A 242 59.10 23.69 19.76
CA PHE A 242 60.17 22.70 19.90
C PHE A 242 61.39 23.03 19.00
N ASN A 243 61.15 23.42 17.75
CA ASN A 243 62.21 23.83 16.83
C ASN A 243 62.92 25.10 17.31
N ARG A 244 62.15 26.10 17.78
CA ARG A 244 62.70 27.35 18.31
C ARG A 244 63.54 27.12 19.57
N ASP A 245 62.98 26.42 20.57
CA ASP A 245 63.61 26.24 21.87
C ASP A 245 64.87 25.35 21.78
N ASN A 246 64.98 24.52 20.74
CA ASN A 246 66.15 23.69 20.46
C ASN A 246 67.05 24.18 19.32
N ASN A 247 66.76 25.32 18.69
CA ASN A 247 67.47 25.86 17.53
C ASN A 247 67.62 24.85 16.37
N ILE A 248 66.55 24.12 16.10
CA ILE A 248 66.47 23.13 15.02
C ILE A 248 65.95 23.85 13.78
N ILE A 249 66.78 23.89 12.73
CA ILE A 249 66.39 24.38 11.40
C ILE A 249 66.10 23.17 10.51
N ASN A 250 67.05 22.24 10.47
CA ASN A 250 66.96 20.99 9.74
C ASN A 250 67.64 19.91 10.58
N TYR A 251 66.85 19.17 11.35
CA TYR A 251 67.37 18.15 12.26
C TYR A 251 68.20 17.09 11.54
N ASP A 252 67.72 16.60 10.39
CA ASP A 252 68.39 15.52 9.66
C ASP A 252 69.75 15.98 9.13
N GLU A 253 69.85 17.21 8.61
CA GLU A 253 71.10 17.78 8.13
C GLU A 253 72.07 18.11 9.28
N GLN A 254 71.58 18.75 10.36
CA GLN A 254 72.38 19.06 11.54
C GLN A 254 72.91 17.78 12.22
N SER A 255 72.05 16.77 12.39
CA SER A 255 72.43 15.48 12.97
C SER A 255 73.41 14.71 12.10
N LYS A 256 73.25 14.75 10.77
CA LYS A 256 74.17 14.11 9.82
C LYS A 256 75.54 14.77 9.87
N ASN A 257 75.59 16.11 9.86
CA ASN A 257 76.85 16.85 9.94
C ASN A 257 77.63 16.53 11.22
N ILE A 258 76.95 16.53 12.38
CA ILE A 258 77.58 16.17 13.67
C ILE A 258 78.10 14.73 13.67
N ALA A 259 77.34 13.78 13.10
CA ALA A 259 77.79 12.40 12.99
C ALA A 259 79.05 12.27 12.11
N THR A 260 79.08 12.96 10.97
CA THR A 260 80.22 12.98 10.05
C THR A 260 81.45 13.64 10.68
N GLU A 261 81.30 14.78 11.35
CA GLU A 261 82.40 15.45 12.05
C GLU A 261 82.95 14.61 13.20
N LYS A 262 82.08 13.91 13.95
CA LYS A 262 82.47 12.98 15.01
C LYS A 262 83.30 11.81 14.48
N GLU A 263 82.90 11.22 13.36
CA GLU A 263 83.61 10.11 12.71
C GLU A 263 84.98 10.56 12.16
N ALA A 264 85.03 11.73 11.54
CA ALA A 264 86.28 12.35 11.07
C ALA A 264 87.24 12.61 12.24
N LEU A 265 86.75 13.19 13.34
CA LEU A 265 87.55 13.44 14.54
C LEU A 265 88.04 12.14 15.20
N ALA A 266 87.20 11.09 15.25
CA ALA A 266 87.60 9.81 15.81
C ALA A 266 88.74 9.15 15.00
N THR A 267 88.67 9.25 13.67
CA THR A 267 89.72 8.76 12.77
C THR A 267 91.03 9.50 12.99
N GLU A 268 90.97 10.84 13.03
CA GLU A 268 92.15 11.67 13.25
C GLU A 268 92.75 11.48 14.65
N LEU A 269 91.92 11.33 15.69
CA LEU A 269 92.38 11.05 17.05
C LEU A 269 93.10 9.69 17.12
N SER A 270 92.58 8.66 16.44
CA SER A 270 93.28 7.37 16.32
C SER A 270 94.65 7.52 15.66
N HIS A 271 94.73 8.29 14.57
CA HIS A 271 95.99 8.54 13.86
C HIS A 271 97.00 9.30 14.74
N VAL A 272 96.59 10.39 15.40
CA VAL A 272 97.45 11.16 16.31
C VAL A 272 97.85 10.35 17.54
N SER A 273 96.97 9.49 18.05
CA SER A 273 97.30 8.57 19.14
C SER A 273 98.36 7.55 18.74
N GLN A 274 98.32 7.03 17.51
CA GLN A 274 99.35 6.14 16.97
C GLN A 274 100.69 6.87 16.80
N GLN A 275 100.67 8.09 16.26
CA GLN A 275 101.85 8.95 16.14
C GLN A 275 102.48 9.25 17.50
N TYR A 276 101.65 9.60 18.50
CA TYR A 276 102.11 9.84 19.87
C TYR A 276 102.74 8.58 20.48
N ALA A 277 102.10 7.42 20.35
CA ALA A 277 102.63 6.16 20.87
C ALA A 277 103.96 5.78 20.20
N GLY A 278 104.07 5.96 18.87
CA GLY A 278 105.29 5.72 18.10
C GLY A 278 106.42 6.67 18.50
N ALA A 279 106.16 7.98 18.53
CA ALA A 279 107.12 8.99 18.97
C ALA A 279 107.56 8.76 20.43
N GLN A 280 106.64 8.36 21.30
CA GLN A 280 106.96 8.03 22.69
C GLN A 280 107.83 6.79 22.80
N ALA A 281 107.62 5.77 21.96
CA ALA A 281 108.47 4.59 21.90
C ALA A 281 109.88 4.93 21.38
N ALA A 282 109.99 5.74 20.32
CA ALA A 282 111.25 6.25 19.79
C ALA A 282 112.03 7.02 20.88
N LEU A 283 111.36 7.97 21.55
CA LEU A 283 111.93 8.73 22.65
C LEU A 283 112.39 7.84 23.82
N ARG A 284 111.66 6.76 24.14
CA ARG A 284 112.08 5.79 25.17
C ARG A 284 113.30 4.99 24.73
N ALA A 285 113.39 4.58 23.46
CA ALA A 285 114.52 3.85 22.93
C ALA A 285 115.80 4.71 22.93
N ILE A 286 115.71 5.97 22.52
CA ILE A 286 116.85 6.90 22.55
C ILE A 286 117.28 7.23 23.99
N ASN A 287 116.32 7.38 24.93
CA ASN A 287 116.61 7.55 26.36
C ASN A 287 117.38 6.35 26.96
N ALA A 288 117.05 5.13 26.53
CA ALA A 288 117.74 3.93 26.97
C ALA A 288 119.19 3.88 26.45
N LYS A 289 119.42 4.32 25.20
CA LYS A 289 120.76 4.41 24.58
C LYS A 289 121.65 5.48 25.23
N LEU A 290 121.08 6.64 25.59
CA LEU A 290 121.82 7.77 26.15
C LEU A 290 122.25 7.60 27.61
N GLY A 291 121.72 6.60 28.33
CA GLY A 291 121.97 6.41 29.76
C GLY A 291 121.32 7.52 30.60
N GLY A 292 120.31 7.18 31.41
CA GLY A 292 119.37 8.14 32.03
C GLY A 292 119.95 9.35 32.78
N ARG A 293 121.24 9.35 33.15
CA ARG A 293 121.94 10.48 33.76
C ARG A 293 122.17 11.66 32.80
N GLN A 294 122.53 11.43 31.54
CA GLN A 294 122.73 12.53 30.56
C GLN A 294 121.39 13.20 30.17
N VAL A 295 120.37 12.38 29.96
CA VAL A 295 119.01 12.87 29.70
C VAL A 295 118.46 13.67 30.89
N ALA A 296 118.65 13.21 32.13
CA ALA A 296 118.17 13.92 33.32
C ALA A 296 118.82 15.30 33.52
N LEU A 297 120.10 15.46 33.14
CA LEU A 297 120.82 16.72 33.23
C LEU A 297 120.34 17.74 32.19
N VAL A 298 120.09 17.30 30.95
CA VAL A 298 119.60 18.16 29.86
C VAL A 298 118.10 18.47 30.02
N ALA A 299 117.29 17.46 30.34
CA ALA A 299 115.85 17.60 30.56
C ALA A 299 115.49 18.37 31.83
N GLY A 300 116.40 18.43 32.81
CA GLY A 300 116.25 19.19 34.06
C GLY A 300 116.63 20.67 33.96
N ASN A 301 117.18 21.12 32.82
CA ASN A 301 117.54 22.53 32.62
C ASN A 301 116.26 23.40 32.52
N GLY A 302 116.19 24.44 33.35
CA GLY A 302 115.04 25.35 33.42
C GLY A 302 114.67 26.01 32.09
N ASP A 303 115.65 26.27 31.20
CA ASP A 303 115.38 26.89 29.89
C ASP A 303 114.81 25.89 28.88
N VAL A 304 115.30 24.65 28.88
CA VAL A 304 114.75 23.56 28.06
C VAL A 304 113.32 23.24 28.51
N ILE A 305 113.03 23.23 29.81
CA ILE A 305 111.68 23.02 30.34
C ILE A 305 110.72 24.13 29.90
N LYS A 306 111.13 25.40 30.02
CA LYS A 306 110.31 26.55 29.58
C LYS A 306 110.04 26.51 28.07
N GLN A 307 111.06 26.18 27.26
CA GLN A 307 110.91 26.07 25.81
C GLN A 307 110.02 24.89 25.41
N ARG A 308 110.11 23.74 26.09
CA ARG A 308 109.19 22.60 25.90
C ARG A 308 107.75 22.98 26.22
N GLN A 309 107.50 23.69 27.33
CA GLN A 309 106.16 24.19 27.66
C GLN A 309 105.65 25.19 26.61
N LYS A 310 106.53 26.08 26.12
CA LYS A 310 106.19 27.01 25.03
C LYS A 310 105.84 26.25 23.74
N LEU A 311 106.63 25.24 23.39
CA LEU A 311 106.41 24.39 22.22
C LEU A 311 105.08 23.62 22.32
N ALA A 312 104.76 23.05 23.50
CA ALA A 312 103.48 22.39 23.74
C ALA A 312 102.29 23.36 23.57
N ARG A 313 102.40 24.60 24.06
CA ARG A 313 101.37 25.64 23.85
C ARG A 313 101.22 26.06 22.39
N LEU A 314 102.34 26.21 21.67
CA LEU A 314 102.32 26.53 20.24
C LEU A 314 101.68 25.40 19.43
N ASN A 315 102.04 24.14 19.71
CA ASN A 315 101.45 22.98 19.03
C ASN A 315 99.97 22.80 19.37
N ALA A 316 99.54 23.09 20.61
CA ALA A 316 98.12 23.13 20.95
C ALA A 316 97.38 24.21 20.17
N ALA A 317 97.94 25.42 20.06
CA ALA A 317 97.35 26.52 19.29
C ALA A 317 97.30 26.23 17.78
N ILE A 318 98.31 25.55 17.23
CA ILE A 318 98.32 25.07 15.85
C ILE A 318 97.23 24.03 15.63
N ALA A 319 97.11 23.04 16.53
CA ALA A 319 96.09 22.01 16.44
C ALA A 319 94.68 22.60 16.53
N ASP A 320 94.43 23.49 17.49
CA ASP A 320 93.18 24.23 17.62
C ASP A 320 92.85 24.96 16.31
N GLN A 321 93.78 25.78 15.80
CA GLN A 321 93.53 26.49 14.54
C GLN A 321 93.25 25.54 13.38
N GLN A 322 94.03 24.48 13.19
CA GLN A 322 93.80 23.53 12.11
C GLN A 322 92.43 22.82 12.19
N LEU A 323 91.96 22.54 13.41
CA LEU A 323 90.65 21.92 13.65
C LEU A 323 89.49 22.89 13.41
N TYR A 324 89.62 24.16 13.81
CA TYR A 324 88.56 25.17 13.67
C TYR A 324 88.54 25.88 12.29
N SER A 325 89.65 25.82 11.53
CA SER A 325 89.78 26.51 10.22
C SER A 325 89.06 25.86 9.05
N GLN A 326 88.38 24.73 9.28
CA GLN A 326 87.46 24.20 8.26
C GLN A 326 86.31 25.18 7.96
N GLN A 327 86.06 26.15 8.83
CA GLN A 327 85.29 27.35 8.51
C GLN A 327 86.23 28.40 7.91
N GLN A 328 86.07 28.66 6.61
CA GLN A 328 86.92 29.47 5.74
C GLN A 328 87.15 30.93 6.22
N GLU A 329 88.01 31.16 7.20
CA GLU A 329 88.52 32.50 7.51
C GLU A 329 89.73 32.86 6.63
N PRO A 330 89.66 33.95 5.83
CA PRO A 330 90.80 34.43 5.07
C PRO A 330 91.91 34.87 6.03
N GLY A 331 93.01 34.12 6.09
CA GLY A 331 94.18 34.43 6.93
C GLY A 331 94.58 33.35 7.93
N SER A 332 93.75 32.33 8.15
CA SER A 332 94.11 31.24 9.08
C SER A 332 95.36 30.48 8.63
N ALA A 333 95.49 30.18 7.32
CA ALA A 333 96.68 29.54 6.76
C ALA A 333 97.97 30.35 7.03
N THR A 334 97.89 31.69 7.03
CA THR A 334 99.02 32.57 7.34
C THR A 334 99.36 32.51 8.83
N LYS A 335 98.34 32.46 9.70
CA LYS A 335 98.52 32.38 11.15
C LYS A 335 99.08 31.03 11.59
N VAL A 336 98.60 29.93 11.00
CA VAL A 336 99.17 28.58 11.21
C VAL A 336 100.64 28.57 10.77
N LYS A 337 100.97 29.11 9.59
CA LYS A 337 102.37 29.22 9.14
C LYS A 337 103.25 30.04 10.09
N GLN A 338 102.73 31.14 10.64
CA GLN A 338 103.45 31.94 11.64
C GLN A 338 103.71 31.16 12.93
N LEU A 339 102.67 30.50 13.47
CA LEU A 339 102.79 29.66 14.66
C LEU A 339 103.75 28.49 14.43
N GLN A 340 103.74 27.91 13.23
CA GLN A 340 104.64 26.82 12.86
C GLN A 340 106.09 27.29 12.75
N ALA A 341 106.32 28.46 12.15
CA ALA A 341 107.66 29.08 12.16
C ALA A 341 108.14 29.42 13.58
N GLU A 342 107.25 29.82 14.48
CA GLU A 342 107.59 30.02 15.90
C GLU A 342 107.87 28.71 16.64
N ALA A 343 107.13 27.64 16.33
CA ALA A 343 107.38 26.30 16.85
C ALA A 343 108.74 25.77 16.38
N ASP A 344 109.05 25.91 15.09
CA ASP A 344 110.32 25.51 14.49
C ASP A 344 111.50 26.30 15.10
N LYS A 345 111.37 27.62 15.24
CA LYS A 345 112.36 28.45 15.95
C LYS A 345 112.55 28.01 17.40
N THR A 346 111.47 27.62 18.08
CA THR A 346 111.54 27.13 19.46
C THR A 346 112.22 25.76 19.53
N ALA A 347 111.94 24.87 18.57
CA ALA A 347 112.62 23.58 18.45
C ALA A 347 114.12 23.73 18.16
N GLN A 348 114.49 24.64 17.26
CA GLN A 348 115.89 24.98 16.98
C GLN A 348 116.57 25.61 18.20
N ALA A 349 115.87 26.43 18.98
CA ALA A 349 116.41 26.99 20.22
C ALA A 349 116.63 25.91 21.30
N ILE A 350 115.79 24.88 21.35
CA ILE A 350 116.00 23.72 22.22
C ILE A 350 117.23 22.94 21.77
N GLN A 351 117.37 22.68 20.46
CA GLN A 351 118.55 22.03 19.89
C GLN A 351 119.84 22.81 20.23
N ALA A 352 119.85 24.12 19.98
CA ALA A 352 121.00 24.97 20.29
C ALA A 352 121.33 24.99 21.79
N ASN A 353 120.32 24.96 22.67
CA ASN A 353 120.54 24.87 24.11
C ASN A 353 121.12 23.51 24.52
N VAL A 354 120.69 22.41 23.89
CA VAL A 354 121.23 21.07 24.10
C VAL A 354 122.67 21.00 23.60
N ASP A 355 122.96 21.53 22.41
CA ASP A 355 124.31 21.58 21.82
C ASP A 355 125.27 22.44 22.65
N ASN A 356 124.83 23.62 23.10
CA ASN A 356 125.62 24.50 23.98
C ASN A 356 125.90 23.83 25.33
N TYR A 357 124.92 23.13 25.91
CA TYR A 357 125.10 22.42 27.16
C TYR A 357 126.07 21.23 27.01
N TYR A 358 126.00 20.52 25.88
CA TYR A 358 126.94 19.46 25.52
C TYR A 358 128.37 20.00 25.36
N ALA A 359 128.55 21.12 24.65
CA ALA A 359 129.85 21.75 24.44
C ALA A 359 130.54 22.19 25.76
N HIS A 360 129.77 22.57 26.78
CA HIS A 360 130.28 23.01 28.09
C HIS A 360 130.43 21.88 29.12
N SER A 361 129.96 20.66 28.86
CA SER A 361 129.96 19.54 29.83
C SER A 361 130.98 18.44 29.53
N ASN A 362 131.90 18.65 28.58
CA ASN A 362 132.96 17.69 28.24
C ASN A 362 133.92 17.42 29.42
N SER A 363 133.66 16.35 30.18
CA SER A 363 134.70 15.62 30.92
C SER A 363 135.34 14.58 30.01
N THR A 364 136.66 14.39 30.11
CA THR A 364 137.56 13.60 29.25
C THR A 364 137.28 12.10 29.09
N GLU A 365 136.12 11.59 29.54
CA GLU A 365 135.73 10.17 29.47
C GLU A 365 134.40 9.90 28.72
N GLY A 366 133.82 10.89 28.02
CA GLY A 366 132.54 10.74 27.31
C GLY A 366 132.64 10.30 25.84
N VAL A 367 131.86 9.29 25.44
CA VAL A 367 131.63 8.89 24.03
C VAL A 367 130.88 9.99 23.26
N PRO A 368 131.17 10.24 21.96
CA PRO A 368 130.46 11.24 21.16
C PRO A 368 128.98 10.87 21.01
N ASN A 369 128.08 11.58 21.71
CA ASN A 369 126.63 11.32 21.71
C ASN A 369 125.82 12.45 21.03
N GLN A 370 126.47 13.35 20.28
CA GLN A 370 125.82 14.51 19.66
C GLN A 370 124.70 14.13 18.69
N ASP A 371 124.88 13.09 17.90
CA ASP A 371 123.86 12.59 16.97
C ASP A 371 122.64 12.03 17.73
N LEU A 372 122.89 11.31 18.83
CA LEU A 372 121.82 10.76 19.68
C LEU A 372 121.07 11.84 20.46
N LEU A 373 121.74 12.94 20.85
CA LEU A 373 121.10 14.09 21.49
C LEU A 373 120.25 14.89 20.49
N SER A 374 120.69 15.01 19.24
CA SER A 374 119.88 15.62 18.17
C SER A 374 118.65 14.77 17.83
N GLU A 375 118.83 13.44 17.74
CA GLU A 375 117.73 12.48 17.60
C GLU A 375 116.76 12.57 18.80
N TRP A 376 117.28 12.74 20.03
CA TRP A 376 116.47 12.94 21.24
C TRP A 376 115.63 14.23 21.18
N VAL A 377 116.22 15.36 20.76
CA VAL A 377 115.47 16.62 20.63
C VAL A 377 114.36 16.46 19.59
N GLN A 378 114.65 15.83 18.46
CA GLN A 378 113.68 15.57 17.40
C GLN A 378 112.52 14.69 17.88
N ASP A 379 112.81 13.57 18.54
CA ASP A 379 111.79 12.67 19.11
C ASP A 379 110.99 13.35 20.23
N MET A 380 111.65 14.15 21.08
CA MET A 380 110.99 14.90 22.15
C MET A 380 110.02 15.95 21.59
N VAL A 381 110.45 16.70 20.57
CA VAL A 381 109.59 17.66 19.86
C VAL A 381 108.37 16.96 19.26
N GLN A 382 108.56 15.77 18.66
CA GLN A 382 107.47 14.96 18.12
C GLN A 382 106.49 14.47 19.20
N VAL A 383 107.02 14.02 20.35
CA VAL A 383 106.19 13.61 21.50
C VAL A 383 105.38 14.78 22.05
N GLU A 384 105.99 15.95 22.26
CA GLU A 384 105.28 17.13 22.78
C GLU A 384 104.25 17.67 21.79
N SER A 385 104.57 17.65 20.49
CA SER A 385 103.62 18.03 19.42
C SER A 385 102.41 17.10 19.37
N SER A 386 102.65 15.80 19.29
CA SER A 386 101.59 14.79 19.22
C SER A 386 100.74 14.78 20.50
N ARG A 387 101.36 15.01 21.67
CA ARG A 387 100.65 15.14 22.96
C ARG A 387 99.72 16.34 22.98
N ALA A 388 100.21 17.51 22.58
CA ALA A 388 99.42 18.74 22.54
C ALA A 388 98.22 18.60 21.58
N LYS A 389 98.45 18.00 20.41
CA LYS A 389 97.39 17.69 19.43
C LYS A 389 96.35 16.71 19.99
N LEU A 390 96.80 15.65 20.68
CA LEU A 390 95.92 14.67 21.31
C LEU A 390 95.04 15.29 22.40
N GLU A 391 95.57 16.19 23.23
CA GLU A 391 94.82 16.88 24.28
C GLU A 391 93.70 17.75 23.70
N VAL A 392 94.02 18.56 22.67
CA VAL A 392 93.05 19.38 21.94
C VAL A 392 91.94 18.53 21.33
N MET A 393 92.31 17.46 20.63
CA MET A 393 91.34 16.56 19.99
C MET A 393 90.47 15.81 21.00
N THR A 394 91.04 15.44 22.15
CA THR A 394 90.28 14.78 23.23
C THR A 394 89.25 15.73 23.84
N ARG A 395 89.62 17.00 24.06
CA ARG A 395 88.68 18.03 24.52
C ARG A 395 87.56 18.22 23.50
N ARG A 396 87.90 18.33 22.22
CA ARG A 396 86.92 18.49 21.14
C ARG A 396 85.98 17.29 21.02
N LYS A 397 86.49 16.07 21.22
CA LYS A 397 85.67 14.85 21.25
C LYS A 397 84.63 14.92 22.37
N GLN A 398 85.00 15.41 23.55
CA GLN A 398 84.05 15.56 24.66
C GLN A 398 82.97 16.61 24.36
N GLU A 399 83.30 17.70 23.66
CA GLU A 399 82.33 18.70 23.22
C GLU A 399 81.31 18.10 22.24
N PHE A 400 81.78 17.43 21.18
CA PHE A 400 80.91 16.75 20.22
C PHE A 400 80.06 15.65 20.85
N GLU A 401 80.58 14.92 21.83
CA GLU A 401 79.81 13.89 22.52
C GLU A 401 78.65 14.51 23.31
N ARG A 402 78.86 15.65 23.98
CA ARG A 402 77.78 16.37 24.67
C ARG A 402 76.72 16.89 23.70
N GLU A 403 77.16 17.44 22.57
CA GLU A 403 76.25 17.96 21.54
C GLU A 403 75.45 16.83 20.88
N TYR A 404 76.10 15.69 20.58
CA TYR A 404 75.45 14.49 20.07
C TYR A 404 74.42 13.93 21.07
N GLN A 405 74.77 13.83 22.36
CA GLN A 405 73.85 13.37 23.40
C GLN A 405 72.65 14.30 23.59
N ARG A 406 72.85 15.61 23.42
CA ARG A 406 71.76 16.60 23.40
C ARG A 406 70.84 16.39 22.19
N MET A 407 71.40 16.15 21.00
CA MET A 407 70.61 16.05 19.77
C MET A 407 69.88 14.71 19.60
N ALA A 408 70.49 13.60 20.04
CA ALA A 408 69.94 12.25 19.87
C ALA A 408 68.45 12.08 20.28
N PRO A 409 67.97 12.55 21.46
CA PRO A 409 66.56 12.42 21.84
C PRO A 409 65.62 13.37 21.08
N LEU A 410 66.14 14.44 20.47
CA LEU A 410 65.32 15.44 19.79
C LEU A 410 64.67 14.89 18.52
N GLY A 411 65.39 14.04 17.77
CA GLY A 411 64.86 13.45 16.53
C GLY A 411 63.64 12.56 16.75
N ALA A 412 63.62 11.75 17.82
CA ALA A 412 62.47 10.93 18.16
C ALA A 412 61.25 11.79 18.52
N THR A 413 61.48 12.87 19.27
CA THR A 413 60.43 13.82 19.66
C THR A 413 59.88 14.58 18.45
N LEU A 414 60.77 15.04 17.56
CA LEU A 414 60.40 15.73 16.32
C LEU A 414 59.58 14.83 15.39
N LYS A 415 59.97 13.56 15.24
CA LYS A 415 59.19 12.55 14.47
C LYS A 415 57.82 12.29 15.09
N ARG A 416 57.72 12.25 16.42
CA ARG A 416 56.44 12.08 17.12
C ARG A 416 55.52 13.26 16.85
N ILE A 417 56.02 14.48 16.98
CA ILE A 417 55.26 15.71 16.70
C ILE A 417 54.86 15.76 15.23
N GLY A 418 55.77 15.45 14.30
CA GLY A 418 55.47 15.41 12.87
C GLY A 418 54.33 14.44 12.51
N ARG A 419 54.32 13.24 13.12
CA ARG A 419 53.22 12.29 12.95
C ARG A 419 51.91 12.80 13.53
N GLU A 420 51.96 13.51 14.66
CA GLU A 420 50.78 14.12 15.26
C GLU A 420 50.18 15.22 14.37
N ILE A 421 51.02 16.05 13.74
CA ILE A 421 50.60 17.01 12.72
C ILE A 421 49.95 16.30 11.54
N GLU A 422 50.59 15.28 10.96
CA GLU A 422 50.06 14.55 9.80
C GLU A 422 48.68 13.92 10.09
N LEU A 423 48.53 13.29 11.25
CA LEU A 423 47.23 12.73 11.68
C LEU A 423 46.17 13.81 11.92
N ALA A 424 46.55 14.94 12.53
CA ALA A 424 45.64 16.06 12.77
C ALA A 424 45.21 16.74 11.47
N GLU A 425 46.13 16.89 10.51
CA GLU A 425 45.88 17.45 9.18
C GLU A 425 44.95 16.53 8.38
N GLN A 426 45.25 15.23 8.33
CA GLN A 426 44.39 14.25 7.65
C GLN A 426 42.98 14.25 8.24
N ASN A 427 42.84 14.31 9.56
CA ASN A 427 41.54 14.44 10.21
C ASN A 427 40.83 15.75 9.82
N TYR A 428 41.53 16.89 9.87
CA TYR A 428 40.99 18.18 9.46
C TYR A 428 40.47 18.16 8.00
N LEU A 429 41.26 17.63 7.07
CA LEU A 429 40.88 17.52 5.65
C LEU A 429 39.69 16.57 5.46
N THR A 430 39.65 15.45 6.19
CA THR A 430 38.52 14.50 6.12
C THR A 430 37.23 15.13 6.60
N VAL A 431 37.27 15.84 7.73
CA VAL A 431 36.10 16.56 8.28
C VAL A 431 35.70 17.71 7.34
N LEU A 432 36.66 18.46 6.78
CA LEU A 432 36.39 19.52 5.82
C LEU A 432 35.71 19.00 4.55
N ASN A 433 36.19 17.89 4.00
CA ASN A 433 35.58 17.24 2.84
C ASN A 433 34.17 16.75 3.14
N SER A 434 33.94 16.18 4.32
CA SER A 434 32.62 15.72 4.78
C SER A 434 31.65 16.89 4.98
N LEU A 435 32.14 18.02 5.52
CA LEU A 435 31.37 19.26 5.63
C LEU A 435 31.00 19.83 4.26
N ASN A 436 31.97 19.90 3.33
CA ASN A 436 31.74 20.39 1.97
C ASN A 436 30.75 19.50 1.21
N ALA A 437 30.87 18.18 1.33
CA ALA A 437 29.92 17.23 0.75
C ALA A 437 28.51 17.42 1.34
N SER A 438 28.41 17.63 2.66
CA SER A 438 27.13 17.89 3.35
C SER A 438 26.51 19.23 2.89
N LYS A 439 27.31 20.29 2.74
CA LYS A 439 26.86 21.59 2.22
C LYS A 439 26.45 21.51 0.74
N ALA A 440 27.19 20.79 -0.09
CA ALA A 440 26.83 20.56 -1.49
C ALA A 440 25.52 19.75 -1.59
N SER A 441 25.33 18.74 -0.75
CA SER A 441 24.09 17.97 -0.65
C SER A 441 22.91 18.85 -0.21
N GLN A 442 23.12 19.75 0.76
CA GLN A 442 22.12 20.74 1.17
C GLN A 442 21.72 21.64 0.00
N GLN A 443 22.70 22.20 -0.72
CA GLN A 443 22.46 23.09 -1.83
C GLN A 443 21.71 22.38 -2.97
N ASN A 444 22.09 21.14 -3.30
CA ASN A 444 21.40 20.36 -4.32
C ASN A 444 19.97 20.00 -3.90
N THR A 445 19.76 19.70 -2.61
CA THR A 445 18.43 19.47 -2.04
C THR A 445 17.57 20.74 -2.06
N GLN A 446 18.16 21.91 -1.80
CA GLN A 446 17.46 23.20 -1.87
C GLN A 446 17.11 23.61 -3.31
N LEU A 447 17.98 23.30 -4.29
CA LEU A 447 17.79 23.66 -5.70
C LEU A 447 16.80 22.73 -6.42
N THR A 448 16.80 21.42 -6.10
CA THR A 448 16.02 20.40 -6.82
C THR A 448 14.62 20.17 -6.22
N ALA A 449 14.36 20.65 -4.99
CA ALA A 449 13.25 20.16 -4.18
C ALA A 449 12.25 21.24 -3.71
N ASN A 450 12.07 22.31 -4.50
CA ASN A 450 10.94 23.21 -4.31
C ASN A 450 9.67 22.54 -4.84
N LEU A 451 8.96 21.85 -3.94
CA LEU A 451 7.61 21.36 -4.19
C LEU A 451 6.78 22.54 -4.71
N LYS A 452 6.35 22.47 -5.97
CA LYS A 452 5.61 23.56 -6.62
C LYS A 452 4.20 23.11 -6.94
N ILE A 453 3.23 23.88 -6.52
CA ILE A 453 1.84 23.68 -6.93
C ILE A 453 1.75 24.03 -8.42
N ILE A 454 1.46 23.02 -9.25
CA ILE A 454 1.23 23.19 -10.69
C ILE A 454 -0.22 23.60 -10.90
N ASP A 455 -1.14 22.81 -10.35
CA ASP A 455 -2.57 23.07 -10.41
C ASP A 455 -3.09 23.28 -8.99
N PRO A 456 -3.57 24.48 -8.62
CA PRO A 456 -4.14 24.72 -7.31
C PRO A 456 -5.48 23.99 -7.14
N PRO A 457 -5.94 23.72 -5.91
CA PRO A 457 -7.24 23.11 -5.63
C PRO A 457 -8.38 23.83 -6.35
N ASN A 458 -9.06 23.10 -7.23
CA ASN A 458 -10.18 23.61 -8.03
C ASN A 458 -11.51 23.58 -7.24
N LEU A 459 -12.44 24.46 -7.58
CA LEU A 459 -13.81 24.41 -7.06
C LEU A 459 -14.65 23.51 -7.98
N PRO A 460 -15.12 22.33 -7.52
CA PRO A 460 -15.84 21.41 -8.39
C PRO A 460 -17.23 21.95 -8.78
N ALA A 461 -17.42 22.23 -10.06
CA ALA A 461 -18.67 22.77 -10.60
C ALA A 461 -19.81 21.73 -10.67
N ARG A 462 -19.48 20.43 -10.71
CA ARG A 462 -20.45 19.34 -10.77
C ARG A 462 -20.12 18.29 -9.70
N PRO A 463 -21.13 17.65 -9.10
CA PRO A 463 -20.89 16.54 -8.20
C PRO A 463 -20.26 15.36 -8.95
N LYS A 464 -19.44 14.59 -8.26
CA LYS A 464 -18.87 13.33 -8.75
C LYS A 464 -20.01 12.43 -9.22
N THR A 465 -19.79 11.70 -10.32
CA THR A 465 -20.81 10.92 -11.04
C THR A 465 -21.71 10.16 -10.06
N SER A 466 -22.96 10.60 -9.98
CA SER A 466 -23.92 9.96 -9.10
C SER A 466 -24.18 8.56 -9.65
N LYS A 467 -23.92 7.53 -8.84
CA LYS A 467 -24.27 6.14 -9.15
C LYS A 467 -25.79 5.93 -9.29
N LEU A 468 -26.59 7.01 -9.27
CA LEU A 468 -28.03 7.02 -9.45
C LEU A 468 -28.46 6.30 -10.74
N MET A 469 -27.81 6.52 -11.88
CA MET A 469 -28.18 5.80 -13.12
C MET A 469 -27.91 4.29 -13.00
N LEU A 470 -26.81 3.92 -12.34
CA LEU A 470 -26.49 2.51 -12.05
C LEU A 470 -27.53 1.90 -11.10
N LEU A 471 -27.93 2.59 -10.04
CA LEU A 471 -28.94 2.12 -9.08
C LEU A 471 -30.33 1.98 -9.73
N VAL A 472 -30.72 2.95 -10.58
CA VAL A 472 -31.97 2.89 -11.33
C VAL A 472 -31.98 1.68 -12.26
N LEU A 473 -30.89 1.46 -13.01
CA LEU A 473 -30.74 0.31 -13.88
C LEU A 473 -30.81 -1.01 -13.09
N LEU A 474 -30.08 -1.10 -11.97
CA LEU A 474 -30.08 -2.29 -11.11
C LEU A 474 -31.48 -2.58 -10.54
N SER A 475 -32.22 -1.55 -10.13
CA SER A 475 -33.58 -1.68 -9.61
C SER A 475 -34.58 -2.15 -10.67
N GLY A 476 -34.44 -1.65 -11.92
CA GLY A 476 -35.26 -2.08 -13.05
C GLY A 476 -35.00 -3.54 -13.42
N VAL A 477 -33.73 -3.92 -13.59
CA VAL A 477 -33.34 -5.30 -13.90
C VAL A 477 -33.74 -6.25 -12.77
N GLY A 478 -33.45 -5.88 -11.51
CA GLY A 478 -33.84 -6.67 -10.33
C GLY A 478 -35.35 -6.84 -10.23
N GLY A 479 -36.13 -5.78 -10.46
CA GLY A 479 -37.59 -5.83 -10.51
C GLY A 479 -38.11 -6.76 -11.60
N PHE A 480 -37.49 -6.72 -12.79
CA PHE A 480 -37.88 -7.56 -13.92
C PHE A 480 -37.68 -9.04 -13.60
N VAL A 481 -36.49 -9.38 -13.09
CA VAL A 481 -36.15 -10.75 -12.70
C VAL A 481 -37.07 -11.24 -11.58
N PHE A 482 -37.34 -10.43 -10.57
CA PHE A 482 -38.22 -10.79 -9.46
C PHE A 482 -39.65 -11.07 -9.91
N VAL A 483 -40.26 -10.18 -10.70
CA VAL A 483 -41.63 -10.37 -11.20
C VAL A 483 -41.71 -11.55 -12.14
N THR A 484 -40.72 -11.74 -13.01
CA THR A 484 -40.62 -12.93 -13.87
C THR A 484 -40.63 -14.20 -13.02
N GLY A 485 -39.77 -14.27 -11.99
CA GLY A 485 -39.73 -15.41 -11.07
C GLY A 485 -41.04 -15.63 -10.31
N LEU A 486 -41.68 -14.56 -9.84
CA LEU A 486 -42.95 -14.64 -9.10
C LEU A 486 -44.12 -15.09 -10.00
N VAL A 487 -44.19 -14.58 -11.23
CA VAL A 487 -45.19 -14.97 -12.24
C VAL A 487 -45.03 -16.44 -12.62
N ILE A 488 -43.78 -16.89 -12.84
CA ILE A 488 -43.48 -18.30 -13.10
C ILE A 488 -43.85 -19.16 -11.89
N GLY A 489 -43.45 -18.75 -10.68
CA GLY A 489 -43.75 -19.46 -9.43
C GLY A 489 -45.25 -19.65 -9.23
N LEU A 490 -46.03 -18.57 -9.29
CA LEU A 490 -47.49 -18.65 -9.19
C LEU A 490 -48.10 -19.52 -10.31
N GLY A 491 -47.57 -19.45 -11.53
CA GLY A 491 -47.99 -20.31 -12.64
C GLY A 491 -47.73 -21.80 -12.39
N MET A 492 -46.62 -22.14 -11.72
CA MET A 492 -46.31 -23.53 -11.35
C MET A 492 -47.19 -24.08 -10.22
N LEU A 493 -47.73 -23.21 -9.37
CA LEU A 493 -48.67 -23.60 -8.31
C LEU A 493 -50.12 -23.76 -8.81
N ASP A 494 -50.45 -23.30 -10.01
CA ASP A 494 -51.79 -23.43 -10.57
C ASP A 494 -52.08 -24.90 -10.96
N LYS A 495 -53.10 -25.48 -10.31
CA LYS A 495 -53.53 -26.88 -10.52
C LYS A 495 -54.83 -26.99 -11.34
N SER A 496 -55.31 -25.92 -11.97
CA SER A 496 -56.56 -25.90 -12.75
C SER A 496 -56.52 -26.88 -13.95
N LEU A 497 -57.68 -27.45 -14.32
CA LEU A 497 -57.88 -28.42 -15.42
C LEU A 497 -58.28 -27.75 -16.75
N ARG A 498 -57.93 -26.48 -16.95
CA ARG A 498 -58.41 -25.66 -18.08
C ARG A 498 -58.05 -26.17 -19.47
N ASN A 499 -57.01 -26.99 -19.59
CA ASN A 499 -56.59 -27.57 -20.87
C ASN A 499 -57.09 -29.04 -20.98
N PRO A 500 -57.84 -29.42 -22.04
CA PRO A 500 -58.42 -30.76 -22.19
C PRO A 500 -57.39 -31.88 -22.25
N THR A 501 -56.21 -31.63 -22.81
CA THR A 501 -55.12 -32.64 -22.86
C THR A 501 -54.46 -32.86 -21.50
N VAL A 502 -54.46 -31.83 -20.64
CA VAL A 502 -53.99 -31.90 -19.26
C VAL A 502 -55.05 -32.52 -18.37
N ALA A 503 -56.32 -32.21 -18.61
CA ALA A 503 -57.46 -32.80 -17.92
C ALA A 503 -57.57 -34.31 -18.18
N ALA A 504 -57.50 -34.75 -19.45
CA ALA A 504 -57.52 -36.16 -19.80
C ALA A 504 -56.42 -36.95 -19.09
N ARG A 505 -55.19 -36.41 -19.07
CA ARG A 505 -54.05 -37.03 -18.39
C ARG A 505 -54.17 -37.05 -16.86
N ARG A 506 -54.72 -36.00 -16.24
CA ARG A 506 -54.87 -35.92 -14.77
C ARG A 506 -56.05 -36.72 -14.24
N ILE A 507 -57.14 -36.81 -15.01
CA ILE A 507 -58.35 -37.53 -14.62
C ILE A 507 -58.22 -39.03 -14.95
N GLY A 508 -57.47 -39.38 -16.02
CA GLY A 508 -57.31 -40.75 -16.49
C GLY A 508 -58.46 -41.23 -17.38
N LEU A 509 -59.29 -40.30 -17.88
CA LEU A 509 -60.44 -40.56 -18.74
C LEU A 509 -60.35 -39.73 -20.03
N PRO A 510 -60.92 -40.22 -21.15
CA PRO A 510 -61.02 -39.43 -22.37
C PRO A 510 -61.94 -38.22 -22.15
N VAL A 511 -61.56 -37.06 -22.67
CA VAL A 511 -62.39 -35.85 -22.64
C VAL A 511 -63.23 -35.83 -23.91
N ALA A 512 -64.55 -35.94 -23.76
CA ALA A 512 -65.51 -35.94 -24.87
C ALA A 512 -65.74 -34.53 -25.45
N GLY A 513 -65.60 -33.51 -24.60
CA GLY A 513 -65.75 -32.12 -25.00
C GLY A 513 -65.75 -31.19 -23.81
N MET A 514 -66.17 -29.94 -24.03
CA MET A 514 -66.18 -28.91 -23.00
C MET A 514 -67.37 -27.97 -23.15
N MET A 515 -67.80 -27.41 -22.04
CA MET A 515 -68.81 -26.38 -21.96
C MET A 515 -68.12 -25.08 -21.53
N LEU A 516 -68.27 -24.06 -22.36
CA LEU A 516 -67.76 -22.72 -22.09
C LEU A 516 -68.55 -22.08 -20.93
N ASP A 517 -67.88 -21.23 -20.14
CA ASP A 517 -68.52 -20.48 -19.07
C ASP A 517 -69.54 -19.46 -19.64
N THR A 518 -70.82 -19.60 -19.24
CA THR A 518 -71.97 -18.84 -19.75
C THR A 518 -72.13 -17.46 -19.10
N HIS A 519 -71.31 -17.11 -18.10
CA HIS A 519 -71.37 -15.81 -17.43
C HIS A 519 -70.73 -14.65 -18.23
N ALA A 520 -70.25 -14.88 -19.45
CA ALA A 520 -69.70 -13.85 -20.34
C ALA A 520 -70.47 -13.75 -21.67
N SER A 521 -70.95 -12.55 -22.04
CA SER A 521 -71.52 -12.19 -23.36
C SER A 521 -70.49 -11.36 -24.16
N PRO A 522 -70.51 -11.22 -25.52
CA PRO A 522 -71.65 -11.22 -26.46
C PRO A 522 -71.46 -12.08 -27.76
N LYS A 523 -72.56 -12.53 -28.40
CA LYS A 523 -72.72 -13.15 -29.76
C LYS A 523 -71.67 -14.15 -30.33
N LEU A 524 -70.36 -13.83 -30.33
CA LEU A 524 -69.26 -14.73 -30.73
C LEU A 524 -69.18 -15.98 -29.83
N LEU A 525 -69.48 -15.83 -28.54
CA LEU A 525 -69.55 -16.95 -27.58
C LEU A 525 -70.66 -17.95 -27.90
N GLN A 526 -71.80 -17.51 -28.45
CA GLN A 526 -72.90 -18.41 -28.78
C GLN A 526 -72.51 -19.37 -29.91
N ALA A 527 -71.78 -18.88 -30.92
CA ALA A 527 -71.35 -19.71 -32.04
C ALA A 527 -70.30 -20.77 -31.63
N SER A 528 -69.34 -20.43 -30.76
CA SER A 528 -68.35 -21.39 -30.27
C SER A 528 -68.96 -22.38 -29.27
N GLN A 529 -69.89 -21.93 -28.42
CA GLN A 529 -70.64 -22.79 -27.51
C GLN A 529 -71.53 -23.78 -28.27
N GLN A 530 -72.26 -23.32 -29.29
CA GLN A 530 -73.06 -24.19 -30.16
C GLN A 530 -72.18 -25.19 -30.91
N ARG A 531 -71.00 -24.79 -31.41
CA ARG A 531 -70.05 -25.74 -32.04
C ARG A 531 -69.58 -26.82 -31.07
N SER A 532 -69.28 -26.48 -29.82
CA SER A 532 -68.87 -27.46 -28.80
C SER A 532 -70.01 -28.42 -28.46
N LEU A 533 -71.24 -27.92 -28.32
CA LEU A 533 -72.42 -28.74 -28.11
C LEU A 533 -72.74 -29.62 -29.33
N ASP A 534 -72.59 -29.10 -30.55
CA ASP A 534 -72.75 -29.86 -31.80
C ASP A 534 -71.78 -31.04 -31.87
N GLN A 535 -70.53 -30.84 -31.44
CA GLN A 535 -69.54 -31.92 -31.36
C GLN A 535 -69.97 -33.00 -30.36
N LEU A 536 -70.45 -32.61 -29.18
CA LEU A 536 -70.95 -33.56 -28.18
C LEU A 536 -72.18 -34.33 -28.67
N VAL A 537 -73.15 -33.67 -29.29
CA VAL A 537 -74.35 -34.34 -29.84
C VAL A 537 -73.98 -35.27 -30.99
N ARG A 538 -73.11 -34.84 -31.92
CA ARG A 538 -72.60 -35.72 -32.99
C ARG A 538 -71.85 -36.93 -32.43
N HIS A 539 -71.10 -36.75 -31.34
CA HIS A 539 -70.41 -37.84 -30.66
C HIS A 539 -71.39 -38.86 -30.07
N ILE A 540 -72.49 -38.40 -29.44
CA ILE A 540 -73.58 -39.29 -28.98
C ILE A 540 -74.16 -40.08 -30.16
N LEU A 541 -74.50 -39.39 -31.26
CA LEU A 541 -75.12 -40.03 -32.45
C LEU A 541 -74.19 -41.05 -33.13
N LEU A 542 -72.89 -40.75 -33.22
CA LEU A 542 -71.89 -41.68 -33.73
C LEU A 542 -71.82 -42.96 -32.87
N LYS A 543 -71.85 -42.84 -31.55
CA LYS A 543 -71.86 -44.01 -30.65
C LYS A 543 -73.17 -44.79 -30.70
N ALA A 544 -74.30 -44.10 -30.79
CA ALA A 544 -75.61 -44.71 -30.92
C ALA A 544 -75.72 -45.57 -32.20
N ASN A 545 -75.16 -45.10 -33.32
CA ASN A 545 -75.23 -45.79 -34.60
C ASN A 545 -74.12 -46.83 -34.85
N SER A 546 -73.02 -46.78 -34.11
CA SER A 546 -71.86 -47.68 -34.30
C SER A 546 -71.95 -48.98 -33.51
N THR A 547 -72.84 -49.06 -32.53
CA THR A 547 -72.98 -50.22 -31.64
C THR A 547 -74.33 -50.89 -31.92
N PRO A 548 -74.44 -52.22 -32.08
CA PRO A 548 -75.71 -52.90 -32.31
C PRO A 548 -76.52 -52.94 -31.00
N ILE A 549 -77.12 -51.80 -30.63
CA ILE A 549 -77.92 -51.61 -29.43
C ILE A 549 -79.38 -51.42 -29.86
N THR A 550 -80.31 -52.04 -29.12
CA THR A 550 -81.75 -51.84 -29.30
C THR A 550 -82.12 -50.44 -28.79
N SER A 551 -82.78 -49.62 -29.61
CA SER A 551 -83.30 -48.30 -29.19
C SER A 551 -84.15 -48.44 -27.92
N PRO A 552 -84.06 -47.51 -26.94
CA PRO A 552 -83.33 -46.23 -26.96
C PRO A 552 -81.85 -46.30 -26.53
N PHE A 553 -81.01 -45.39 -27.05
CA PHE A 553 -79.64 -45.18 -26.58
C PHE A 553 -79.61 -44.30 -25.33
N VAL A 554 -79.11 -44.84 -24.21
CA VAL A 554 -79.20 -44.21 -22.89
C VAL A 554 -77.87 -43.56 -22.51
N VAL A 555 -77.89 -42.25 -22.25
CA VAL A 555 -76.74 -41.46 -21.80
C VAL A 555 -76.95 -41.00 -20.37
N GLY A 556 -76.04 -41.34 -19.47
CA GLY A 556 -76.05 -40.86 -18.09
C GLY A 556 -75.13 -39.66 -17.91
N VAL A 557 -75.62 -38.60 -17.27
CA VAL A 557 -74.85 -37.40 -16.92
C VAL A 557 -74.60 -37.39 -15.42
N PHE A 558 -73.33 -37.45 -15.02
CA PHE A 558 -72.88 -37.53 -13.63
C PHE A 558 -72.00 -36.35 -13.24
N SER A 559 -71.89 -36.13 -11.93
CA SER A 559 -70.88 -35.29 -11.32
C SER A 559 -70.37 -35.94 -10.04
N VAL A 560 -69.15 -35.63 -9.62
CA VAL A 560 -68.60 -36.13 -8.34
C VAL A 560 -69.21 -35.36 -7.17
N GLN A 561 -69.44 -34.05 -7.34
CA GLN A 561 -69.99 -33.14 -6.34
C GLN A 561 -71.21 -32.37 -6.87
N ARG A 562 -72.00 -31.76 -5.98
CA ARG A 562 -73.02 -30.79 -6.40
C ARG A 562 -72.39 -29.57 -7.09
N GLN A 563 -73.18 -28.87 -7.90
CA GLN A 563 -72.80 -27.63 -8.61
C GLN A 563 -71.65 -27.76 -9.66
N GLU A 564 -71.45 -28.95 -10.25
CA GLU A 564 -70.43 -29.15 -11.30
C GLU A 564 -70.94 -28.93 -12.74
N GLY A 565 -72.16 -28.43 -12.91
CA GLY A 565 -72.74 -28.12 -14.22
C GLY A 565 -73.45 -29.28 -14.93
N LYS A 566 -73.75 -30.39 -14.22
CA LYS A 566 -74.48 -31.56 -14.76
C LYS A 566 -75.84 -31.21 -15.36
N THR A 567 -76.63 -30.40 -14.65
CA THR A 567 -77.98 -29.99 -15.06
C THR A 567 -77.92 -29.13 -16.32
N THR A 568 -77.03 -28.12 -16.32
CA THR A 568 -76.80 -27.26 -17.47
C THR A 568 -76.35 -28.04 -18.70
N LEU A 569 -75.43 -29.02 -18.55
CA LEU A 569 -75.02 -29.88 -19.65
C LEU A 569 -76.18 -30.74 -20.17
N CYS A 570 -76.92 -31.40 -19.27
CA CYS A 570 -78.01 -32.28 -19.65
C CYS A 570 -79.12 -31.51 -20.38
N GLN A 571 -79.47 -30.31 -19.91
CA GLN A 571 -80.42 -29.40 -20.56
C GLN A 571 -79.92 -28.94 -21.94
N ALA A 572 -78.67 -28.48 -22.03
CA ALA A 572 -78.09 -28.02 -23.29
C ALA A 572 -78.02 -29.15 -24.34
N LEU A 573 -77.68 -30.37 -23.93
CA LEU A 573 -77.71 -31.54 -24.80
C LEU A 573 -79.13 -31.92 -25.21
N ALA A 574 -80.09 -31.95 -24.27
CA ALA A 574 -81.49 -32.28 -24.57
C ALA A 574 -82.10 -31.32 -25.59
N GLN A 575 -81.91 -30.01 -25.38
CA GLN A 575 -82.36 -28.97 -26.28
C GLN A 575 -81.68 -29.09 -27.65
N ARG A 576 -80.35 -29.27 -27.69
CA ARG A 576 -79.63 -29.34 -28.96
C ARG A 576 -79.94 -30.61 -29.77
N CYS A 577 -80.13 -31.75 -29.10
CA CYS A 577 -80.60 -32.98 -29.75
C CYS A 577 -81.99 -32.77 -30.37
N HIS A 578 -82.90 -32.10 -29.65
CA HIS A 578 -84.24 -31.78 -30.16
C HIS A 578 -84.18 -30.84 -31.38
N GLU A 579 -83.38 -29.77 -31.33
CA GLU A 579 -83.13 -28.85 -32.45
C GLU A 579 -82.53 -29.57 -33.68
N MET A 580 -81.71 -30.60 -33.47
CA MET A 580 -81.13 -31.44 -34.53
C MET A 580 -82.10 -32.53 -35.04
N GLY A 581 -83.34 -32.58 -34.56
CA GLY A 581 -84.37 -33.52 -35.00
C GLY A 581 -84.28 -34.93 -34.36
N VAL A 582 -83.45 -35.10 -33.34
CA VAL A 582 -83.29 -36.38 -32.62
C VAL A 582 -84.40 -36.50 -31.57
N GLN A 583 -85.19 -37.57 -31.64
CA GLN A 583 -86.25 -37.84 -30.68
C GLN A 583 -85.65 -38.19 -29.31
N THR A 584 -85.58 -37.18 -28.43
CA THR A 584 -84.82 -37.23 -27.17
C THR A 584 -85.76 -37.08 -25.98
N LEU A 585 -85.54 -37.90 -24.94
CA LEU A 585 -86.22 -37.79 -23.65
C LEU A 585 -85.19 -37.47 -22.57
N ALA A 586 -85.41 -36.42 -21.77
CA ALA A 586 -84.52 -36.06 -20.68
C ALA A 586 -85.17 -36.33 -19.30
N LEU A 587 -84.43 -37.01 -18.42
CA LEU A 587 -84.86 -37.42 -17.08
C LEU A 587 -84.02 -36.71 -16.02
N TYR A 588 -84.69 -36.07 -15.05
CA TYR A 588 -84.06 -35.27 -14.00
C TYR A 588 -84.49 -35.74 -12.60
N PRO A 589 -83.63 -35.64 -11.57
CA PRO A 589 -84.04 -35.95 -10.20
C PRO A 589 -84.99 -34.87 -9.63
N ASP A 590 -85.95 -35.27 -8.78
CA ASP A 590 -87.02 -34.42 -8.22
C ASP A 590 -86.56 -33.24 -7.31
N GLY A 591 -85.26 -33.00 -7.13
CA GLY A 591 -84.72 -31.90 -6.33
C GLY A 591 -84.24 -30.67 -7.10
N ASN A 592 -84.22 -30.70 -8.44
CA ASN A 592 -83.71 -29.60 -9.26
C ASN A 592 -84.83 -28.63 -9.68
N GLU A 593 -84.73 -27.36 -9.23
CA GLU A 593 -85.48 -26.23 -9.79
C GLU A 593 -84.85 -25.86 -11.14
N ASN A 594 -85.46 -26.31 -12.24
CA ASN A 594 -84.99 -26.02 -13.60
C ASN A 594 -85.74 -24.82 -14.19
N ASP A 595 -85.03 -24.00 -14.97
CA ASP A 595 -85.58 -22.86 -15.71
C ASP A 595 -86.75 -23.24 -16.63
N GLU A 596 -87.79 -22.39 -16.64
CA GLU A 596 -89.10 -22.59 -17.27
C GLU A 596 -89.10 -22.61 -18.82
N THR A 597 -87.94 -22.62 -19.48
CA THR A 597 -87.79 -22.29 -20.92
C THR A 597 -87.43 -23.45 -21.86
N LEU A 598 -87.44 -24.70 -21.41
CA LEU A 598 -87.04 -25.85 -22.25
C LEU A 598 -88.17 -26.34 -23.18
N GLU A 599 -87.86 -26.54 -24.46
CA GLU A 599 -88.78 -27.10 -25.48
C GLU A 599 -88.72 -28.62 -25.61
N ALA A 600 -87.63 -29.26 -25.16
CA ALA A 600 -87.46 -30.71 -25.24
C ALA A 600 -88.35 -31.49 -24.24
N PRO A 601 -88.77 -32.74 -24.55
CA PRO A 601 -89.52 -33.59 -23.62
C PRO A 601 -88.72 -33.88 -22.34
N THR A 602 -89.24 -33.47 -21.18
CA THR A 602 -88.59 -33.64 -19.87
C THR A 602 -89.50 -34.33 -18.86
N LEU A 603 -88.92 -35.24 -18.09
CA LEU A 603 -89.58 -35.98 -17.01
C LEU A 603 -88.73 -35.90 -15.75
N PHE A 604 -89.38 -35.87 -14.58
CA PHE A 604 -88.70 -35.83 -13.29
C PHE A 604 -88.98 -37.10 -12.49
N TYR A 605 -87.94 -37.74 -11.97
CA TYR A 605 -88.04 -39.00 -11.25
C TYR A 605 -87.63 -38.84 -9.78
N PRO A 606 -88.27 -39.60 -8.86
CA PRO A 606 -87.94 -39.55 -7.44
C PRO A 606 -86.61 -40.30 -7.19
N SER A 607 -85.51 -39.56 -7.08
CA SER A 607 -84.15 -40.11 -7.02
C SER A 607 -83.92 -41.02 -5.81
N GLU A 608 -84.40 -40.63 -4.62
CA GLU A 608 -84.24 -41.43 -3.40
C GLU A 608 -85.01 -42.76 -3.47
N ALA A 609 -86.27 -42.71 -3.95
CA ALA A 609 -87.09 -43.91 -4.10
C ALA A 609 -86.50 -44.85 -5.16
N ALA A 610 -86.06 -44.30 -6.29
CA ALA A 610 -85.41 -45.06 -7.36
C ALA A 610 -84.09 -45.70 -6.90
N ALA A 611 -83.32 -45.02 -6.04
CA ALA A 611 -82.07 -45.53 -5.49
C ALA A 611 -82.29 -46.68 -4.50
N VAL A 612 -83.29 -46.56 -3.60
CA VAL A 612 -83.60 -47.59 -2.61
C VAL A 612 -84.17 -48.86 -3.27
N GLN A 613 -85.02 -48.69 -4.29
CA GLN A 613 -85.70 -49.81 -4.93
C GLN A 613 -84.94 -50.38 -6.14
N GLY A 614 -83.88 -49.70 -6.60
CA GLY A 614 -83.02 -50.16 -7.69
C GLY A 614 -83.75 -50.24 -9.04
N TRP A 615 -84.61 -49.26 -9.34
CA TRP A 615 -85.43 -49.27 -10.56
C TRP A 615 -84.60 -49.35 -11.85
N PRO A 616 -84.94 -50.22 -12.82
CA PRO A 616 -84.46 -50.15 -14.20
C PRO A 616 -85.13 -49.01 -14.97
N LEU A 617 -84.65 -48.72 -16.19
CA LEU A 617 -85.07 -47.56 -16.99
C LEU A 617 -86.59 -47.48 -17.19
N ASP A 618 -87.25 -48.59 -17.50
CA ASP A 618 -88.70 -48.60 -17.76
C ASP A 618 -89.50 -48.19 -16.52
N GLN A 619 -89.10 -48.68 -15.34
CA GLN A 619 -89.73 -48.29 -14.07
C GLN A 619 -89.42 -46.84 -13.73
N LEU A 620 -88.19 -46.39 -14.02
CA LEU A 620 -87.79 -45.01 -13.81
C LEU A 620 -88.60 -44.04 -14.68
N ILE A 621 -88.91 -44.39 -15.93
CA ILE A 621 -89.78 -43.61 -16.82
C ILE A 621 -91.25 -43.66 -16.37
N GLN A 622 -91.76 -44.83 -15.98
CA GLN A 622 -93.15 -45.01 -15.53
C GLN A 622 -93.48 -44.21 -14.26
N HIS A 623 -92.53 -44.13 -13.34
CA HIS A 623 -92.66 -43.37 -12.10
C HIS A 623 -92.20 -41.91 -12.24
N ALA A 624 -91.74 -41.50 -13.41
CA ALA A 624 -91.36 -40.12 -13.64
C ALA A 624 -92.59 -39.27 -14.02
N VAL A 625 -92.66 -38.06 -13.46
CA VAL A 625 -93.78 -37.15 -13.64
C VAL A 625 -93.37 -36.05 -14.63
N PRO A 626 -94.17 -35.75 -15.68
CA PRO A 626 -93.94 -34.59 -16.51
C PRO A 626 -94.32 -33.32 -15.73
N LYS A 627 -93.45 -32.30 -15.72
CA LYS A 627 -93.78 -30.97 -15.15
C LYS A 627 -94.73 -30.15 -16.05
N ARG A 628 -94.85 -30.47 -17.34
CA ARG A 628 -95.84 -29.88 -18.28
C ARG A 628 -96.85 -30.94 -18.71
N MET A 629 -98.15 -30.61 -18.70
CA MET A 629 -99.22 -31.45 -19.26
C MET A 629 -99.15 -31.45 -20.79
N THR A 630 -98.27 -32.28 -21.35
CA THR A 630 -98.35 -32.68 -22.76
C THR A 630 -98.22 -34.20 -22.79
N GLU A 631 -99.26 -34.88 -23.26
CA GLU A 631 -99.30 -36.34 -23.38
C GLU A 631 -98.07 -36.85 -24.13
N LEU A 632 -97.16 -37.54 -23.44
CA LEU A 632 -96.07 -38.25 -24.09
C LEU A 632 -96.64 -39.49 -24.77
N SER A 633 -96.94 -39.38 -26.06
CA SER A 633 -97.13 -40.55 -26.93
C SER A 633 -95.74 -41.10 -27.29
N ALA A 634 -95.27 -42.15 -26.62
CA ALA A 634 -94.13 -42.91 -27.12
C ALA A 634 -94.60 -43.82 -28.27
N PRO A 635 -93.85 -43.89 -29.39
CA PRO A 635 -93.09 -45.12 -29.53
C PRO A 635 -91.68 -45.01 -30.12
N ASN A 636 -91.12 -43.83 -30.45
CA ASN A 636 -89.78 -43.77 -31.07
C ASN A 636 -88.84 -42.77 -30.40
N VAL A 637 -88.60 -42.94 -29.10
CA VAL A 637 -87.47 -42.26 -28.43
C VAL A 637 -86.17 -42.93 -28.88
N GLN A 638 -85.28 -42.16 -29.50
CA GLN A 638 -83.99 -42.63 -30.00
C GLN A 638 -82.89 -42.47 -28.94
N VAL A 639 -82.91 -41.36 -28.18
CA VAL A 639 -81.91 -41.07 -27.15
C VAL A 639 -82.61 -40.72 -25.84
N VAL A 640 -82.16 -41.33 -24.74
CA VAL A 640 -82.60 -40.98 -23.39
C VAL A 640 -81.42 -40.37 -22.64
N LEU A 641 -81.56 -39.13 -22.17
CA LEU A 641 -80.58 -38.45 -21.34
C LEU A 641 -81.03 -38.49 -19.88
N ILE A 642 -80.19 -38.96 -18.97
CA ILE A 642 -80.54 -39.09 -17.55
C ILE A 642 -79.53 -38.31 -16.71
N GLU A 643 -79.99 -37.28 -16.02
CA GLU A 643 -79.20 -36.64 -14.98
C GLU A 643 -79.23 -37.50 -13.71
N PHE A 644 -78.06 -37.84 -13.19
CA PHE A 644 -77.92 -38.54 -11.91
C PHE A 644 -77.54 -37.58 -10.78
N PRO A 645 -77.94 -37.90 -9.53
CA PRO A 645 -77.42 -37.23 -8.36
C PRO A 645 -75.88 -37.25 -8.27
N ALA A 646 -75.31 -36.31 -7.51
CA ALA A 646 -73.87 -36.23 -7.33
C ALA A 646 -73.34 -37.48 -6.61
N LEU A 647 -72.31 -38.13 -7.17
CA LEU A 647 -71.84 -39.46 -6.76
C LEU A 647 -71.46 -39.59 -5.28
N ARG A 648 -71.11 -38.48 -4.61
CA ARG A 648 -70.71 -38.47 -3.19
C ARG A 648 -71.80 -38.14 -2.20
N GLU A 649 -72.84 -37.46 -2.65
CA GLU A 649 -73.77 -36.78 -1.75
C GLU A 649 -75.11 -37.52 -1.68
N GLU A 650 -75.47 -38.25 -2.72
CA GLU A 650 -76.79 -38.86 -2.87
C GLU A 650 -76.70 -40.30 -3.40
N ALA A 651 -77.69 -41.12 -3.06
CA ALA A 651 -77.77 -42.51 -3.51
C ALA A 651 -78.15 -42.58 -5.01
N LEU A 652 -77.57 -43.55 -5.71
CA LEU A 652 -77.75 -43.72 -7.16
C LEU A 652 -78.72 -44.86 -7.47
N PRO A 653 -79.63 -44.72 -8.46
CA PRO A 653 -80.43 -45.83 -8.97
C PRO A 653 -79.56 -46.80 -9.77
N VAL A 654 -78.97 -47.78 -9.07
CA VAL A 654 -78.02 -48.75 -9.62
C VAL A 654 -78.64 -49.61 -10.72
N GLY A 655 -79.97 -49.82 -10.71
CA GLY A 655 -80.70 -50.58 -11.72
C GLY A 655 -80.53 -50.04 -13.14
N VAL A 656 -80.47 -48.71 -13.30
CA VAL A 656 -80.27 -48.04 -14.60
C VAL A 656 -78.80 -48.03 -15.03
N LEU A 657 -77.84 -48.10 -14.10
CA LEU A 657 -76.40 -48.00 -14.41
C LEU A 657 -75.90 -49.06 -15.40
N ARG A 658 -76.52 -50.25 -15.40
CA ARG A 658 -76.19 -51.34 -16.32
C ARG A 658 -76.80 -51.17 -17.72
N GLN A 659 -77.79 -50.29 -17.86
CA GLN A 659 -78.48 -50.00 -19.12
C GLN A 659 -77.93 -48.75 -19.81
N LEU A 660 -76.99 -48.05 -19.17
CA LEU A 660 -76.30 -46.92 -19.79
C LEU A 660 -75.43 -47.41 -20.96
N ASN A 661 -75.46 -46.66 -22.05
CA ASN A 661 -74.62 -46.89 -23.23
C ASN A 661 -73.47 -45.87 -23.33
N LEU A 662 -73.61 -44.70 -22.69
CA LEU A 662 -72.57 -43.68 -22.57
C LEU A 662 -72.72 -42.94 -21.25
N VAL A 663 -71.59 -42.57 -20.64
CA VAL A 663 -71.57 -41.80 -19.40
C VAL A 663 -70.76 -40.53 -19.60
N PHE A 664 -71.38 -39.37 -19.40
CA PHE A 664 -70.69 -38.10 -19.30
C PHE A 664 -70.47 -37.70 -17.85
N LEU A 665 -69.21 -37.54 -17.47
CA LEU A 665 -68.80 -37.02 -16.18
C LEU A 665 -68.46 -35.53 -16.31
N THR A 666 -69.30 -34.69 -15.73
CA THR A 666 -69.07 -33.24 -15.69
C THR A 666 -68.04 -32.88 -14.63
N VAL A 667 -67.01 -32.11 -15.03
CA VAL A 667 -65.92 -31.68 -14.14
C VAL A 667 -65.63 -30.20 -14.36
N PRO A 668 -65.68 -29.34 -13.32
CA PRO A 668 -65.36 -27.94 -13.46
C PRO A 668 -63.88 -27.72 -13.82
N ALA A 669 -63.61 -26.94 -14.86
CA ALA A 669 -62.27 -26.64 -15.35
C ALA A 669 -61.41 -25.88 -14.31
N THR A 670 -62.06 -25.17 -13.39
CA THR A 670 -61.44 -24.39 -12.30
C THR A 670 -61.10 -25.23 -11.07
N ARG A 671 -61.62 -26.47 -10.98
CA ARG A 671 -61.44 -27.34 -9.82
C ARG A 671 -60.17 -28.21 -9.96
N ALA A 672 -59.48 -28.43 -8.86
CA ALA A 672 -58.37 -29.38 -8.80
C ALA A 672 -58.90 -30.81 -8.61
N TRP A 673 -58.44 -31.75 -9.44
CA TRP A 673 -58.74 -33.19 -9.32
C TRP A 673 -58.02 -33.80 -8.11
N ARG A 674 -58.76 -34.36 -7.15
CA ARG A 674 -58.22 -34.98 -5.93
C ARG A 674 -58.21 -36.51 -6.04
N MET A 675 -57.40 -37.19 -5.23
CA MET A 675 -57.37 -38.66 -5.18
C MET A 675 -58.74 -39.27 -4.85
N THR A 676 -59.50 -38.63 -3.95
CA THR A 676 -60.87 -39.04 -3.64
C THR A 676 -61.79 -38.97 -4.86
N ASP A 677 -61.54 -38.05 -5.81
CA ASP A 677 -62.36 -37.92 -7.04
C ASP A 677 -62.10 -39.12 -7.94
N HIS A 678 -60.82 -39.49 -8.08
CA HIS A 678 -60.40 -40.68 -8.79
C HIS A 678 -61.05 -41.95 -8.22
N GLU A 679 -61.00 -42.16 -6.90
CA GLU A 679 -61.66 -43.32 -6.26
C GLU A 679 -63.19 -43.36 -6.50
N THR A 680 -63.84 -42.20 -6.47
CA THR A 680 -65.30 -42.12 -6.71
C THR A 680 -65.64 -42.51 -8.15
N VAL A 681 -64.85 -42.04 -9.10
CA VAL A 681 -65.01 -42.34 -10.53
C VAL A 681 -64.69 -43.81 -10.84
N GLU A 682 -63.66 -44.38 -10.22
CA GLU A 682 -63.36 -45.81 -10.37
C GLU A 682 -64.48 -46.71 -9.84
N ARG A 683 -65.15 -46.33 -8.73
CA ARG A 683 -66.36 -47.03 -8.27
C ARG A 683 -67.50 -46.93 -9.28
N LEU A 684 -67.70 -45.77 -9.91
CA LEU A 684 -68.68 -45.62 -10.98
C LEU A 684 -68.33 -46.55 -12.17
N ARG A 685 -67.07 -46.54 -12.63
CA ARG A 685 -66.60 -47.43 -13.71
C ARG A 685 -66.76 -48.91 -13.40
N ALA A 686 -66.64 -49.32 -12.14
CA ALA A 686 -66.88 -50.69 -11.72
C ALA A 686 -68.38 -51.07 -11.73
N SER A 687 -69.27 -50.08 -11.63
CA SER A 687 -70.73 -50.27 -11.55
C SER A 687 -71.48 -50.20 -12.88
N THR A 688 -70.82 -49.76 -13.96
CA THR A 688 -71.39 -49.65 -15.32
C THR A 688 -70.45 -50.24 -16.36
N THR A 689 -71.00 -50.82 -17.43
CA THR A 689 -70.24 -51.27 -18.60
C THR A 689 -70.10 -50.19 -19.67
N ALA A 690 -70.74 -49.03 -19.48
CA ALA A 690 -70.67 -47.91 -20.41
C ALA A 690 -69.30 -47.21 -20.37
N PRO A 691 -68.78 -46.71 -21.52
CA PRO A 691 -67.62 -45.85 -21.52
C PRO A 691 -67.91 -44.54 -20.77
N VAL A 692 -67.03 -44.19 -19.82
CA VAL A 692 -67.08 -42.95 -19.04
C VAL A 692 -66.16 -41.92 -19.68
N GLU A 693 -66.71 -40.77 -20.04
CA GLU A 693 -65.98 -39.68 -20.69
C GLU A 693 -66.21 -38.35 -19.97
N VAL A 694 -65.20 -37.50 -19.95
CA VAL A 694 -65.24 -36.24 -19.21
C VAL A 694 -65.74 -35.12 -20.09
N VAL A 695 -66.65 -34.31 -19.55
CA VAL A 695 -67.03 -33.02 -20.11
C VAL A 695 -66.59 -31.91 -19.16
N LEU A 696 -65.66 -31.07 -19.61
CA LEU A 696 -65.15 -29.96 -18.79
C LEU A 696 -66.18 -28.83 -18.76
N SER A 697 -66.64 -28.43 -17.58
CA SER A 697 -67.59 -27.32 -17.42
C SER A 697 -66.88 -26.02 -17.01
N GLY A 698 -67.38 -24.87 -17.49
CA GLY A 698 -66.85 -23.55 -17.11
C GLY A 698 -65.45 -23.26 -17.68
N VAL A 699 -65.15 -23.74 -18.90
CA VAL A 699 -63.89 -23.41 -19.59
C VAL A 699 -63.94 -21.97 -20.07
N ALA A 700 -62.88 -21.19 -19.82
CA ALA A 700 -62.79 -19.82 -20.30
C ALA A 700 -62.67 -19.79 -21.83
N LEU A 701 -63.31 -18.82 -22.49
CA LEU A 701 -63.37 -18.72 -23.97
C LEU A 701 -62.01 -18.89 -24.66
N HIS A 702 -60.97 -18.25 -24.14
CA HIS A 702 -59.61 -18.32 -24.69
C HIS A 702 -59.03 -19.74 -24.64
N ASP A 703 -59.30 -20.49 -23.57
CA ASP A 703 -58.82 -21.86 -23.42
C ASP A 703 -59.64 -22.85 -24.27
N GLY A 704 -60.90 -22.49 -24.57
CA GLY A 704 -61.80 -23.27 -25.41
C GLY A 704 -61.61 -23.05 -26.91
N GLU A 705 -61.28 -21.83 -27.37
CA GLU A 705 -60.95 -21.60 -28.79
C GLU A 705 -59.69 -22.35 -29.22
N GLU A 706 -58.69 -22.46 -28.34
CA GLU A 706 -57.45 -23.21 -28.59
C GLU A 706 -57.67 -24.73 -28.72
N ALA A 707 -58.71 -25.27 -28.09
CA ALA A 707 -59.07 -26.69 -28.19
C ALA A 707 -60.12 -27.00 -29.28
N LEU A 708 -60.79 -25.97 -29.82
CA LEU A 708 -61.74 -26.07 -30.94
C LEU A 708 -61.10 -25.72 -32.30
N SER A 709 -59.95 -25.03 -32.31
CA SER A 709 -59.10 -24.76 -33.48
C SER A 709 -58.21 -25.95 -33.79
#